data_AF-A0A428IRG7-F1
#
_entry.id   AF-A0A428IRG7-F1
#
_cell.length_a   1.000
_cell.length_b   1.000
_cell.length_c   1.000
_cell.angle_alpha   90.00
_cell.angle_beta   90.00
_cell.angle_gamma   90.00
#
_symmetry.space_group_name_H-M   'P 1'
#
loop_
_entity.id
_entity.type
_entity.pdbx_description
1 polymer ?
#
loop_
_entity_poly.entity_id
_entity_poly.type
_entity_poly.pdbx_seq_one_letter_code
_entity_poly.pdbx_strand_id
1 'polypeptide(L)'
;MRKSKKFLVTSLAATTLALVSFSDTMGVLPFSPQKVSAQEKDASKNGKIVKENTKPAPKPAPKPAPKPAPKPAPKPAPKPAPKPAPKPAPKPTPKPAPKPAPKPAPKPAPKPAPKPAPKPAPKPAPKPAPKPALKPAPKPTPKPAPKPAPKPALKPTEKPKETTPKQDKSKSKVQSGWVGSSYYENGAKVTNKWIFNKKVNAYFYLNASGNYVQNAWVGNYYLKSDGKRAKNEWIYDKKYSAHYYLTAEGSYARNTWVGNYYLKSDGKRAKNEWVYDKKSSSYFYLTSEGSSARNTWVGNYYLKSDGKMAKNEWIYDKKYSAHYYLTAEGSYARNTWVGSYYLKSDGKRAKNEWFYDNNYGSYYYLTGEGSYARNTWVGNYYLKSDGKMAKNEWIYDKNYGSYYYLTGEGSYARNKWVGNYYLKSNGKMAKNEWVDGGRYYVDSDGKMVKSDWIYDKNYGSYYYLTSEGSYARNKWVGNYYLKSNGKMAKNEWVDGGRYYVDSEGKMVMGKWVDGGRYYVGYDGVWQPKPAAGNPYSAALEEAQGYNSIHLSKKRIYEMLIFKGFNSDTAQYAINHLQADYKANALAQARMHLKYGTSSKSEIYRKLTSPNVDKFTEEEANYAIQKLNLPSEGSYPRNKWVGAYYYKSDGKMAKNEWVDGGRYYVDSEGKMVMGKWVDGGRYYVGYDGVWQPKPTDGNPYSAALEEAQGYNSIHLSKKRIYEMLIFKGFNSDTAQYAINHLQADYKANALAKARQYRKYSNVSKTKIYDWLTNPWNGKFTKEEANYAIQHLGD
;
A
#
# COMPACT_ATOMS: atom_id res chain seq x y z
N MET A 1 -14.09 -45.51 66.30
CA MET A 1 -15.04 -45.66 67.42
C MET A 1 -16.47 -45.65 66.89
N ARG A 2 -17.18 -46.74 67.16
CA ARG A 2 -18.64 -46.96 67.37
C ARG A 2 -19.66 -46.06 66.61
N LYS A 3 -20.44 -46.63 65.67
CA LYS A 3 -21.76 -47.35 65.82
C LYS A 3 -22.95 -46.35 65.83
N SER A 4 -24.14 -46.58 65.26
CA SER A 4 -24.74 -47.69 64.50
C SER A 4 -26.22 -47.38 64.18
N LYS A 5 -26.78 -48.10 63.18
CA LYS A 5 -28.14 -48.70 63.02
C LYS A 5 -28.84 -48.23 61.73
N LYS A 6 -29.50 -49.05 60.89
CA LYS A 6 -29.68 -50.53 60.74
C LYS A 6 -30.43 -50.77 59.40
N PHE A 7 -30.02 -51.80 58.62
CA PHE A 7 -30.70 -52.73 57.66
C PHE A 7 -31.80 -52.24 56.66
N LEU A 8 -32.07 -52.82 55.46
CA LEU A 8 -31.98 -54.20 54.92
C LEU A 8 -31.89 -54.21 53.36
N VAL A 9 -30.97 -55.03 52.77
CA VAL A 9 -31.10 -56.06 51.68
C VAL A 9 -31.81 -55.67 50.36
N THR A 10 -31.33 -55.89 49.11
CA THR A 10 -30.78 -57.11 48.44
C THR A 10 -30.18 -56.80 47.05
N SER A 11 -29.20 -57.63 46.61
CA SER A 11 -28.83 -58.07 45.23
C SER A 11 -28.44 -57.00 44.18
N LEU A 12 -27.14 -56.77 43.88
CA LEU A 12 -26.17 -57.51 43.03
C LEU A 12 -26.53 -57.63 41.53
N ALA A 13 -25.76 -56.98 40.67
CA ALA A 13 -25.56 -57.37 39.27
C ALA A 13 -24.19 -56.90 38.76
N ALA A 14 -23.40 -57.85 38.28
CA ALA A 14 -22.23 -57.71 37.43
C ALA A 14 -22.52 -58.54 36.18
N THR A 15 -22.23 -58.07 34.96
CA THR A 15 -21.64 -58.90 33.88
C THR A 15 -21.36 -58.14 32.58
N THR A 16 -20.54 -58.83 31.79
CA THR A 16 -19.71 -58.57 30.62
C THR A 16 -20.39 -58.62 29.24
N LEU A 17 -19.61 -58.24 28.21
CA LEU A 17 -19.77 -58.41 26.77
C LEU A 17 -20.64 -59.60 26.30
N ALA A 18 -21.51 -59.34 25.32
CA ALA A 18 -21.67 -60.21 24.13
C ALA A 18 -22.42 -59.47 23.01
N LEU A 19 -21.95 -59.70 21.78
CA LEU A 19 -22.54 -59.30 20.50
C LEU A 19 -23.77 -60.15 20.15
N VAL A 20 -24.57 -59.60 19.23
CA VAL A 20 -25.51 -60.23 18.27
C VAL A 20 -27.02 -60.15 18.60
N SER A 21 -27.63 -59.19 17.90
CA SER A 21 -28.87 -59.20 17.10
C SER A 21 -30.29 -58.95 17.66
N PHE A 22 -30.97 -58.13 16.84
CA PHE A 22 -32.42 -57.93 16.55
C PHE A 22 -33.28 -56.91 17.31
N SER A 23 -33.96 -56.11 16.45
CA SER A 23 -35.17 -55.27 16.61
C SER A 23 -35.00 -53.97 17.44
N ASP A 24 -35.50 -52.79 17.06
CA ASP A 24 -36.64 -52.52 16.18
C ASP A 24 -36.67 -51.08 15.60
N THR A 25 -37.42 -50.93 14.51
CA THR A 25 -37.97 -49.69 13.92
C THR A 25 -37.05 -48.76 13.11
N MET A 26 -36.78 -49.19 11.88
CA MET A 26 -36.69 -48.30 10.71
C MET A 26 -38.10 -48.02 10.15
N GLY A 27 -38.34 -46.80 9.68
CA GLY A 27 -39.49 -46.45 8.87
C GLY A 27 -39.11 -45.50 7.74
N VAL A 28 -39.31 -45.98 6.51
CA VAL A 28 -39.50 -45.23 5.25
C VAL A 28 -38.24 -44.86 4.43
N LEU A 29 -37.87 -45.78 3.53
CA LEU A 29 -37.52 -45.50 2.12
C LEU A 29 -38.83 -45.58 1.25
N PRO A 30 -38.78 -45.64 -0.09
CA PRO A 30 -38.73 -44.53 -1.06
C PRO A 30 -39.92 -44.59 -2.07
N PHE A 31 -40.11 -43.58 -2.93
CA PHE A 31 -40.91 -43.76 -4.16
C PHE A 31 -40.31 -43.04 -5.37
N SER A 32 -39.90 -43.84 -6.34
CA SER A 32 -39.78 -43.51 -7.77
C SER A 32 -41.17 -43.42 -8.42
N PRO A 33 -41.35 -42.68 -9.52
CA PRO A 33 -42.41 -42.94 -10.48
C PRO A 33 -41.89 -43.75 -11.68
N GLN A 34 -42.45 -44.95 -11.84
CA GLN A 34 -42.28 -45.82 -13.00
C GLN A 34 -43.18 -45.40 -14.16
N LYS A 35 -42.70 -45.70 -15.37
CA LYS A 35 -43.43 -45.86 -16.63
C LYS A 35 -44.77 -46.59 -16.44
N VAL A 36 -45.79 -46.13 -17.16
CA VAL A 36 -46.98 -46.93 -17.49
C VAL A 36 -46.88 -47.30 -18.97
N SER A 37 -46.82 -48.60 -19.24
CA SER A 37 -47.06 -49.22 -20.54
C SER A 37 -48.49 -49.77 -20.54
N ALA A 38 -49.31 -49.31 -21.48
CA ALA A 38 -50.62 -49.89 -21.76
C ALA A 38 -50.47 -51.09 -22.71
N GLN A 39 -51.24 -52.14 -22.44
CA GLN A 39 -51.26 -53.40 -23.16
C GLN A 39 -52.62 -53.54 -23.86
N GLU A 40 -52.59 -53.93 -25.14
CA GLU A 40 -53.74 -54.20 -26.01
C GLU A 40 -54.68 -55.28 -25.46
N LYS A 41 -55.98 -55.10 -25.71
CA LYS A 41 -56.89 -56.19 -26.10
C LYS A 41 -57.95 -55.66 -27.08
N ASP A 42 -57.92 -56.24 -28.28
CA ASP A 42 -58.96 -56.19 -29.29
C ASP A 42 -60.22 -56.95 -28.86
N ALA A 43 -61.38 -56.41 -29.23
CA ALA A 43 -62.60 -57.17 -29.52
C ALA A 43 -63.36 -56.47 -30.65
N SER A 44 -63.38 -57.12 -31.82
CA SER A 44 -64.00 -56.66 -33.06
C SER A 44 -65.49 -57.03 -33.14
N LYS A 45 -66.33 -56.16 -33.73
CA LYS A 45 -67.19 -56.50 -34.88
C LYS A 45 -68.03 -55.33 -35.45
N ASN A 46 -68.12 -55.38 -36.79
CA ASN A 46 -69.13 -54.82 -37.70
C ASN A 46 -69.07 -53.35 -38.13
N GLY A 47 -68.56 -53.14 -39.35
CA GLY A 47 -69.46 -53.07 -40.51
C GLY A 47 -69.56 -51.74 -41.27
N LYS A 48 -69.09 -51.79 -42.53
CA LYS A 48 -69.34 -50.89 -43.68
C LYS A 48 -68.69 -49.49 -43.66
N ILE A 49 -67.83 -49.24 -44.65
CA ILE A 49 -68.06 -48.24 -45.72
C ILE A 49 -67.19 -48.64 -46.94
N VAL A 50 -67.66 -48.21 -48.11
CA VAL A 50 -67.47 -48.69 -49.48
C VAL A 50 -66.18 -48.16 -50.14
N LYS A 51 -65.76 -48.87 -51.20
CA LYS A 51 -64.79 -48.56 -52.28
C LYS A 51 -64.79 -47.06 -52.69
N GLU A 52 -63.73 -46.43 -53.20
CA GLU A 52 -63.04 -46.74 -54.46
C GLU A 52 -61.95 -45.69 -54.78
N ASN A 53 -60.89 -46.09 -55.53
CA ASN A 53 -60.04 -45.35 -56.50
C ASN A 53 -59.34 -44.02 -56.08
N THR A 54 -58.04 -43.78 -56.33
CA THR A 54 -57.32 -43.90 -57.62
C THR A 54 -55.79 -43.72 -57.50
N LYS A 55 -55.08 -44.41 -58.41
CA LYS A 55 -53.69 -44.43 -58.95
C LYS A 55 -52.58 -43.39 -58.53
N PRO A 56 -51.27 -43.78 -58.52
CA PRO A 56 -50.13 -42.97 -58.02
C PRO A 56 -49.13 -42.44 -59.09
N ALA A 57 -48.30 -41.43 -58.73
CA ALA A 57 -46.94 -41.11 -59.22
C ALA A 57 -46.36 -39.86 -58.49
N PRO A 58 -45.04 -39.52 -58.51
CA PRO A 58 -43.84 -40.29 -58.79
C PRO A 58 -42.77 -40.23 -57.64
N LYS A 59 -41.77 -41.11 -57.72
CA LYS A 59 -40.68 -41.31 -56.75
C LYS A 59 -39.45 -40.43 -57.07
N PRO A 60 -38.88 -39.66 -56.11
CA PRO A 60 -37.56 -39.06 -56.26
C PRO A 60 -36.43 -40.01 -55.82
N ALA A 61 -35.28 -39.87 -56.48
CA ALA A 61 -34.08 -40.71 -56.40
C ALA A 61 -33.38 -40.72 -55.01
N PRO A 62 -32.64 -41.81 -54.70
CA PRO A 62 -31.95 -41.97 -53.42
C PRO A 62 -30.74 -41.04 -53.28
N LYS A 63 -30.61 -40.42 -52.11
CA LYS A 63 -29.52 -39.50 -51.73
C LYS A 63 -28.28 -40.30 -51.23
N PRO A 64 -27.05 -39.83 -51.47
CA PRO A 64 -25.82 -40.61 -51.23
C PRO A 64 -25.55 -40.90 -49.75
N ALA A 65 -24.97 -42.08 -49.49
CA ALA A 65 -24.59 -42.55 -48.15
C ALA A 65 -23.51 -41.66 -47.49
N PRO A 66 -23.60 -41.42 -46.16
CA PRO A 66 -22.58 -40.67 -45.42
C PRO A 66 -21.26 -41.45 -45.30
N LYS A 67 -20.15 -40.73 -45.46
CA LYS A 67 -18.76 -41.20 -45.32
C LYS A 67 -18.48 -41.64 -43.86
N PRO A 68 -17.72 -42.73 -43.64
CA PRO A 68 -17.43 -43.24 -42.29
C PRO A 68 -16.56 -42.27 -41.46
N ALA A 69 -16.86 -42.21 -40.16
CA ALA A 69 -16.21 -41.36 -39.17
C ALA A 69 -14.76 -41.82 -38.84
N PRO A 70 -13.85 -40.90 -38.47
CA PRO A 70 -12.47 -41.23 -38.11
C PRO A 70 -12.39 -42.05 -36.81
N LYS A 71 -11.47 -43.01 -36.78
CA LYS A 71 -11.17 -43.90 -35.66
C LYS A 71 -10.60 -43.13 -34.46
N PRO A 72 -10.97 -43.43 -33.20
CA PRO A 72 -10.43 -42.76 -32.02
C PRO A 72 -8.93 -43.02 -31.82
N ALA A 73 -8.20 -41.99 -31.39
CA ALA A 73 -6.79 -42.06 -31.02
C ALA A 73 -6.55 -42.92 -29.75
N PRO A 74 -5.39 -43.60 -29.63
CA PRO A 74 -5.09 -44.46 -28.50
C PRO A 74 -4.91 -43.68 -27.17
N LYS A 75 -5.39 -44.31 -26.10
CA LYS A 75 -5.46 -43.80 -24.72
C LYS A 75 -4.04 -43.68 -24.11
N PRO A 76 -3.69 -42.58 -23.41
CA PRO A 76 -2.43 -42.46 -22.70
C PRO A 76 -2.30 -43.47 -21.55
N ALA A 77 -1.10 -44.00 -21.35
CA ALA A 77 -0.75 -44.94 -20.28
C ALA A 77 -0.93 -44.34 -18.86
N PRO A 78 -1.27 -45.16 -17.85
CA PRO A 78 -1.51 -44.68 -16.49
C PRO A 78 -0.20 -44.25 -15.78
N LYS A 79 -0.28 -43.11 -15.09
CA LYS A 79 0.80 -42.51 -14.30
C LYS A 79 0.98 -43.26 -12.96
N PRO A 80 2.20 -43.40 -12.41
CA PRO A 80 2.44 -44.10 -11.14
C PRO A 80 1.71 -43.48 -9.95
N ALA A 81 1.23 -44.33 -9.04
CA ALA A 81 0.46 -43.97 -7.85
C ALA A 81 1.28 -43.13 -6.85
N PRO A 82 0.69 -42.08 -6.23
CA PRO A 82 1.33 -41.33 -5.15
C PRO A 82 1.43 -42.15 -3.85
N LYS A 83 2.55 -41.99 -3.14
CA LYS A 83 2.84 -42.61 -1.84
C LYS A 83 1.87 -42.08 -0.75
N PRO A 84 1.44 -42.90 0.23
CA PRO A 84 0.46 -42.49 1.25
C PRO A 84 0.97 -41.36 2.15
N ALA A 85 0.10 -40.40 2.44
CA ALA A 85 0.35 -39.30 3.38
C ALA A 85 0.32 -39.80 4.85
N PRO A 86 1.13 -39.20 5.75
CA PRO A 86 1.13 -39.56 7.17
C PRO A 86 -0.17 -39.14 7.88
N LYS A 87 -0.58 -39.98 8.83
CA LYS A 87 -1.84 -39.92 9.59
C LYS A 87 -1.92 -38.64 10.45
N PRO A 88 -3.08 -37.94 10.51
CA PRO A 88 -3.24 -36.77 11.36
C PRO A 88 -3.13 -37.09 12.85
N ALA A 89 -2.45 -36.23 13.61
CA ALA A 89 -2.39 -36.29 15.07
C ALA A 89 -3.78 -36.04 15.70
N PRO A 90 -4.10 -36.67 16.84
CA PRO A 90 -5.40 -36.53 17.49
C PRO A 90 -5.65 -35.11 18.00
N LYS A 91 -6.89 -34.65 17.77
CA LYS A 91 -7.41 -33.33 18.15
C LYS A 91 -7.50 -33.22 19.68
N PRO A 92 -6.97 -32.16 20.31
CA PRO A 92 -7.14 -31.96 21.75
C PRO A 92 -8.61 -31.68 22.08
N THR A 93 -9.09 -32.32 23.15
CA THR A 93 -10.43 -32.18 23.71
C THR A 93 -10.67 -30.75 24.24
N PRO A 94 -11.87 -30.17 24.04
CA PRO A 94 -12.18 -28.84 24.56
C PRO A 94 -12.21 -28.83 26.10
N LYS A 95 -11.46 -27.90 26.70
CA LYS A 95 -11.50 -27.60 28.13
C LYS A 95 -12.84 -26.93 28.49
N PRO A 96 -13.49 -27.25 29.63
CA PRO A 96 -14.74 -26.62 30.04
C PRO A 96 -14.60 -25.10 30.21
N ALA A 97 -15.65 -24.36 29.83
CA ALA A 97 -15.71 -22.91 29.91
C ALA A 97 -15.56 -22.39 31.37
N PRO A 98 -14.77 -21.33 31.61
CA PRO A 98 -14.74 -20.66 32.91
C PRO A 98 -16.09 -19.96 33.20
N LYS A 99 -16.55 -20.10 34.45
CA LYS A 99 -17.76 -19.48 34.98
C LYS A 99 -17.63 -17.94 34.98
N PRO A 100 -18.69 -17.16 34.67
CA PRO A 100 -18.61 -15.70 34.66
C PRO A 100 -18.36 -15.14 36.07
N ALA A 101 -17.40 -14.24 36.19
CA ALA A 101 -17.09 -13.47 37.40
C ALA A 101 -17.27 -11.95 37.14
N PRO A 102 -17.48 -11.14 38.19
CA PRO A 102 -18.59 -10.19 38.28
C PRO A 102 -18.39 -8.83 37.60
N LYS A 103 -19.52 -8.17 37.37
CA LYS A 103 -19.70 -6.85 36.73
C LYS A 103 -18.79 -5.79 37.39
N PRO A 104 -18.01 -5.00 36.61
CA PRO A 104 -17.19 -3.92 37.16
C PRO A 104 -18.05 -2.84 37.82
N ALA A 105 -17.61 -2.37 38.99
CA ALA A 105 -18.21 -1.23 39.68
C ALA A 105 -18.16 0.05 38.81
N PRO A 106 -19.11 0.99 38.97
CA PRO A 106 -19.13 2.24 38.23
C PRO A 106 -17.84 3.04 38.45
N LYS A 107 -17.24 3.49 37.35
CA LYS A 107 -16.05 4.34 37.35
C LYS A 107 -16.39 5.71 37.97
N PRO A 108 -15.55 6.28 38.87
CA PRO A 108 -15.78 7.60 39.42
C PRO A 108 -15.88 8.66 38.31
N ALA A 109 -16.77 9.64 38.51
CA ALA A 109 -16.95 10.76 37.60
C ALA A 109 -15.62 11.49 37.32
N PRO A 110 -15.37 11.92 36.06
CA PRO A 110 -14.16 12.65 35.73
C PRO A 110 -14.11 13.96 36.50
N LYS A 111 -13.00 14.15 37.23
CA LYS A 111 -12.66 15.39 37.94
C LYS A 111 -12.64 16.56 36.94
N PRO A 112 -13.15 17.75 37.30
CA PRO A 112 -13.17 18.91 36.40
C PRO A 112 -11.80 19.19 35.79
N ALA A 113 -11.77 19.47 34.49
CA ALA A 113 -10.55 19.79 33.76
C ALA A 113 -9.80 20.95 34.46
N PRO A 114 -8.47 20.84 34.66
CA PRO A 114 -7.67 21.95 35.14
C PRO A 114 -7.83 23.13 34.17
N LYS A 115 -8.15 24.30 34.74
CA LYS A 115 -8.22 25.57 34.04
C LYS A 115 -6.95 25.77 33.20
N PRO A 116 -7.04 26.21 31.93
CA PRO A 116 -5.87 26.43 31.09
C PRO A 116 -4.86 27.33 31.82
N ALA A 117 -3.64 26.84 31.99
CA ALA A 117 -2.55 27.63 32.52
C ALA A 117 -2.36 28.88 31.65
N PRO A 118 -2.15 30.07 32.25
CA PRO A 118 -1.94 31.29 31.48
C PRO A 118 -0.76 31.11 30.52
N LYS A 119 -0.99 31.56 29.28
CA LYS A 119 -0.05 31.51 28.17
C LYS A 119 1.31 32.06 28.63
N PRO A 120 2.42 31.33 28.43
CA PRO A 120 3.74 31.85 28.75
C PRO A 120 3.96 33.17 28.00
N ALA A 121 4.36 34.21 28.74
CA ALA A 121 4.72 35.49 28.17
C ALA A 121 5.81 35.30 27.09
N PRO A 122 5.83 36.15 26.03
CA PRO A 122 6.86 36.10 25.01
C PRO A 122 8.25 36.13 25.66
N LYS A 123 9.06 35.13 25.32
CA LYS A 123 10.44 35.02 25.81
C LYS A 123 11.19 36.31 25.43
N PRO A 124 11.86 36.99 26.38
CA PRO A 124 12.68 38.15 26.07
C PRO A 124 13.71 37.79 25.00
N ALA A 125 13.95 38.71 24.06
CA ALA A 125 14.99 38.58 23.06
C ALA A 125 16.33 38.18 23.72
N PRO A 126 17.12 37.30 23.08
CA PRO A 126 18.41 36.90 23.62
C PRO A 126 19.29 38.15 23.78
N LYS A 127 19.60 38.47 25.04
CA LYS A 127 20.55 39.50 25.42
C LYS A 127 21.92 39.12 24.80
N PRO A 128 22.67 40.08 24.22
CA PRO A 128 24.01 39.80 23.69
C PRO A 128 24.84 39.07 24.73
N ALA A 129 25.53 38.01 24.30
CA ALA A 129 26.39 37.23 25.16
C ALA A 129 27.39 38.15 25.89
N PRO A 130 27.56 38.02 27.21
CA PRO A 130 28.64 38.68 27.92
C PRO A 130 29.97 38.22 27.32
N LYS A 131 30.80 39.20 26.96
CA LYS A 131 32.21 38.99 26.62
C LYS A 131 32.83 38.11 27.72
N PRO A 132 33.60 37.05 27.40
CA PRO A 132 34.21 36.20 28.40
C PRO A 132 34.98 37.04 29.43
N ALA A 133 34.51 37.00 30.69
CA ALA A 133 35.28 37.53 31.80
C ALA A 133 36.55 36.69 31.91
N LEU A 134 37.69 37.37 31.74
CA LEU A 134 39.01 36.81 31.96
C LEU A 134 39.07 36.28 33.39
N LYS A 135 39.31 34.97 33.49
CA LYS A 135 39.58 34.30 34.77
C LYS A 135 40.77 34.98 35.44
N PRO A 136 40.78 35.18 36.77
CA PRO A 136 41.89 35.82 37.48
C PRO A 136 43.22 35.14 37.16
N ALA A 137 44.21 35.94 36.78
CA ALA A 137 45.56 35.48 36.57
C ALA A 137 46.07 34.76 37.84
N PRO A 138 46.74 33.60 37.71
CA PRO A 138 47.42 32.99 38.84
C PRO A 138 48.46 33.98 39.39
N LYS A 139 48.43 34.16 40.71
CA LYS A 139 49.39 34.93 41.50
C LYS A 139 50.82 34.53 41.10
N PRO A 140 51.71 35.48 40.75
CA PRO A 140 53.08 35.17 40.38
C PRO A 140 53.81 34.54 41.56
N THR A 141 54.21 33.29 41.41
CA THR A 141 55.22 32.66 42.26
C THR A 141 56.57 33.35 42.04
N PRO A 142 57.42 33.50 43.08
CA PRO A 142 58.65 34.27 42.98
C PRO A 142 59.61 33.73 41.91
N LYS A 143 60.13 34.68 41.13
CA LYS A 143 61.15 34.56 40.09
C LYS A 143 62.39 33.77 40.56
N PRO A 144 62.75 32.64 39.91
CA PRO A 144 64.13 32.18 39.90
C PRO A 144 64.97 33.14 39.05
N ALA A 145 66.13 33.53 39.58
CA ALA A 145 67.05 34.50 39.00
C ALA A 145 67.50 34.14 37.56
N PRO A 146 67.88 35.14 36.72
CA PRO A 146 68.45 34.88 35.41
C PRO A 146 69.90 34.38 35.52
N LYS A 147 70.15 33.23 34.88
CA LYS A 147 71.37 32.71 34.19
C LYS A 147 72.78 33.15 34.66
N PRO A 148 73.74 32.21 34.56
CA PRO A 148 74.82 32.46 33.59
C PRO A 148 74.82 31.48 32.42
N ALA A 149 75.05 32.04 31.22
CA ALA A 149 75.42 31.33 30.02
C ALA A 149 76.81 30.66 30.17
N PRO A 150 77.20 29.73 29.28
CA PRO A 150 78.53 29.15 29.27
C PRO A 150 79.54 30.24 28.89
N LYS A 151 80.54 30.51 29.74
CA LYS A 151 81.71 31.34 29.39
C LYS A 151 82.84 30.41 28.93
N PRO A 152 83.66 30.80 27.93
CA PRO A 152 84.66 29.94 27.30
C PRO A 152 85.86 29.76 28.23
N ALA A 153 86.40 28.54 28.34
CA ALA A 153 87.69 28.34 28.97
C ALA A 153 88.80 28.78 27.99
N LEU A 154 89.35 29.96 28.23
CA LEU A 154 90.59 30.44 27.64
C LEU A 154 91.79 29.68 28.24
N LYS A 155 92.74 29.42 27.34
CA LYS A 155 94.15 29.03 27.55
C LYS A 155 94.83 29.86 28.65
N PRO A 156 95.81 29.29 29.36
CA PRO A 156 97.01 30.04 29.73
C PRO A 156 98.27 29.37 29.17
N THR A 157 98.96 30.10 28.30
CA THR A 157 100.42 30.06 28.17
C THR A 157 100.94 31.26 28.95
N GLU A 158 101.82 31.07 29.93
CA GLU A 158 103.08 31.81 30.05
C GLU A 158 104.00 31.27 31.16
N LYS A 159 105.28 31.21 30.78
CA LYS A 159 106.51 30.95 31.55
C LYS A 159 106.89 32.26 32.26
N PRO A 160 107.56 32.28 33.44
CA PRO A 160 109.03 32.40 33.41
C PRO A 160 109.82 31.69 34.55
N LYS A 161 110.92 31.07 34.09
CA LYS A 161 112.30 30.97 34.60
C LYS A 161 112.69 30.67 36.08
N GLU A 162 113.44 29.56 36.17
CA GLU A 162 114.74 29.33 36.86
C GLU A 162 114.90 29.65 38.35
N THR A 163 115.21 28.60 39.13
CA THR A 163 116.60 28.36 39.59
C THR A 163 116.82 26.87 39.90
N THR A 164 117.92 26.34 39.39
CA THR A 164 118.60 25.08 39.75
C THR A 164 118.88 25.02 41.27
N PRO A 165 118.97 23.82 41.87
CA PRO A 165 120.29 23.18 41.97
C PRO A 165 120.31 21.68 41.64
N LYS A 166 121.52 21.24 41.30
CA LYS A 166 121.91 19.90 40.86
C LYS A 166 121.75 18.83 41.95
N GLN A 167 121.33 17.65 41.46
CA GLN A 167 121.93 16.33 41.69
C GLN A 167 121.97 15.78 43.13
N ASP A 168 121.21 14.72 43.40
CA ASP A 168 121.88 13.44 43.66
C ASP A 168 121.05 12.20 43.28
N LYS A 169 121.77 11.19 42.78
CA LYS A 169 121.23 9.89 42.37
C LYS A 169 120.96 9.02 43.60
N SER A 170 119.76 8.48 43.78
CA SER A 170 119.63 7.08 44.21
C SER A 170 118.28 6.48 43.81
N LYS A 171 118.36 5.28 43.21
CA LYS A 171 117.21 4.47 42.79
C LYS A 171 116.53 3.90 44.03
N SER A 172 115.24 4.15 44.23
CA SER A 172 114.36 3.19 44.92
C SER A 172 113.10 2.98 44.09
N LYS A 173 112.86 1.71 43.76
CA LYS A 173 111.80 1.23 42.87
C LYS A 173 110.49 1.20 43.66
N VAL A 174 109.78 2.32 43.75
CA VAL A 174 108.48 2.35 44.45
C VAL A 174 107.39 1.87 43.49
N GLN A 175 106.96 0.61 43.63
CA GLN A 175 105.93 0.01 42.78
C GLN A 175 104.53 0.58 43.07
N SER A 176 103.86 1.08 42.04
CA SER A 176 102.42 1.38 42.08
C SER A 176 101.61 0.08 42.15
N GLY A 177 100.63 0.00 43.05
CA GLY A 177 99.90 -1.24 43.30
C GLY A 177 98.80 -1.14 44.34
N TRP A 178 98.00 -2.21 44.42
CA TRP A 178 96.97 -2.37 45.44
C TRP A 178 97.57 -2.94 46.72
N VAL A 179 97.29 -2.31 47.85
CA VAL A 179 97.62 -2.79 49.19
C VAL A 179 96.34 -2.75 50.03
N GLY A 180 95.77 -3.92 50.30
CA GLY A 180 94.46 -4.04 50.93
C GLY A 180 93.36 -3.32 50.12
N SER A 181 92.64 -2.40 50.76
CA SER A 181 91.59 -1.60 50.13
C SER A 181 92.07 -0.31 49.46
N SER A 182 93.38 -0.05 49.44
CA SER A 182 93.96 1.20 48.95
C SER A 182 94.85 0.99 47.74
N TYR A 183 94.95 2.01 46.89
CA TYR A 183 95.87 2.02 45.76
C TYR A 183 96.93 3.09 45.98
N TYR A 184 98.19 2.73 45.72
CA TYR A 184 99.32 3.63 45.79
C TYR A 184 99.87 3.85 44.38
N GLU A 185 100.05 5.11 44.01
CA GLU A 185 100.65 5.55 42.76
C GLU A 185 101.99 6.21 43.10
N ASN A 186 103.11 5.58 42.71
CA ASN A 186 104.47 5.99 43.06
C ASN A 186 104.70 6.14 44.59
N GLY A 187 104.09 5.27 45.40
CA GLY A 187 104.20 5.28 46.86
C GLY A 187 103.26 6.24 47.59
N ALA A 188 102.54 7.11 46.87
CA ALA A 188 101.54 7.99 47.46
C ALA A 188 100.15 7.35 47.43
N LYS A 189 99.43 7.41 48.55
CA LYS A 189 98.06 6.89 48.66
C LYS A 189 97.12 7.72 47.80
N VAL A 190 96.43 7.10 46.86
CA VAL A 190 95.47 7.80 46.02
C VAL A 190 94.13 7.97 46.75
N THR A 191 93.56 9.18 46.70
CA THR A 191 92.27 9.52 47.33
C THR A 191 91.36 10.23 46.31
N ASN A 192 90.03 10.13 46.49
CA ASN A 192 89.00 10.78 45.67
C ASN A 192 89.16 10.64 44.14
N LYS A 193 89.64 9.48 43.68
CA LYS A 193 90.03 9.26 42.27
C LYS A 193 89.56 7.90 41.76
N TRP A 194 89.20 7.84 40.49
CA TRP A 194 88.93 6.60 39.77
C TRP A 194 90.24 5.94 39.33
N ILE A 195 90.38 4.64 39.62
CA ILE A 195 91.52 3.82 39.23
C ILE A 195 91.03 2.68 38.32
N PHE A 196 91.64 2.57 37.14
CA PHE A 196 91.42 1.43 36.24
C PHE A 196 92.44 0.33 36.52
N ASN A 197 91.97 -0.84 36.94
CA ASN A 197 92.83 -2.00 37.13
C ASN A 197 92.81 -2.88 35.87
N LYS A 198 93.92 -2.86 35.13
CA LYS A 198 94.10 -3.66 33.90
C LYS A 198 93.97 -5.17 34.13
N LYS A 199 94.38 -5.69 35.29
CA LYS A 199 94.38 -7.14 35.57
C LYS A 199 92.97 -7.72 35.66
N VAL A 200 92.03 -6.95 36.22
CA VAL A 200 90.63 -7.37 36.40
C VAL A 200 89.67 -6.62 35.47
N ASN A 201 90.21 -5.82 34.55
CA ASN A 201 89.49 -5.01 33.57
C ASN A 201 88.28 -4.24 34.15
N ALA A 202 88.50 -3.58 35.29
CA ALA A 202 87.46 -2.90 36.05
C ALA A 202 87.96 -1.58 36.65
N TYR A 203 87.01 -0.66 36.84
CA TYR A 203 87.24 0.60 37.53
C TYR A 203 86.91 0.47 39.02
N PHE A 204 87.69 1.13 39.86
CA PHE A 204 87.47 1.29 41.30
C PHE A 204 87.46 2.79 41.63
N TYR A 205 86.74 3.21 42.65
CA TYR A 205 86.78 4.60 43.13
C TYR A 205 87.30 4.65 44.56
N LEU A 206 88.33 5.45 44.82
CA LEU A 206 88.89 5.63 46.15
C LEU A 206 88.24 6.84 46.82
N ASN A 207 87.78 6.68 48.05
CA ASN A 207 87.19 7.75 48.84
C ASN A 207 88.27 8.70 49.40
N ALA A 208 87.86 9.68 50.23
CA ALA A 208 88.77 10.65 50.84
C ALA A 208 89.82 9.99 51.75
N SER A 209 89.52 8.82 52.32
CA SER A 209 90.45 8.03 53.13
C SER A 209 91.38 7.13 52.29
N GLY A 210 91.22 7.13 50.96
CA GLY A 210 92.00 6.33 50.02
C GLY A 210 91.62 4.84 50.00
N ASN A 211 90.42 4.50 50.48
CA ASN A 211 89.87 3.14 50.41
C ASN A 211 88.88 3.04 49.26
N TYR A 212 88.85 1.90 48.56
CA TYR A 212 87.89 1.72 47.48
C TYR A 212 86.46 1.63 48.02
N VAL A 213 85.53 2.31 47.36
CA VAL A 213 84.12 2.37 47.72
C VAL A 213 83.43 1.07 47.30
N GLN A 214 82.53 0.57 48.15
CA GLN A 214 81.74 -0.65 47.93
C GLN A 214 80.26 -0.39 48.20
N ASN A 215 79.39 -1.13 47.52
CA ASN A 215 77.93 -1.10 47.67
C ASN A 215 77.32 0.31 47.68
N ALA A 216 77.87 1.22 46.89
CA ALA A 216 77.50 2.62 46.92
C ALA A 216 77.63 3.28 45.55
N TRP A 217 76.87 4.36 45.38
CA TRP A 217 76.89 5.18 44.19
C TRP A 217 77.97 6.25 44.27
N VAL A 218 78.71 6.44 43.18
CA VAL A 218 79.62 7.56 42.95
C VAL A 218 79.21 8.21 41.63
N GLY A 219 78.51 9.35 41.71
CA GLY A 219 77.86 9.95 40.55
C GLY A 219 76.82 9.00 39.94
N ASN A 220 76.94 8.72 38.64
CA ASN A 220 76.03 7.82 37.91
C ASN A 220 76.48 6.34 37.91
N TYR A 221 77.53 5.99 38.67
CA TYR A 221 78.16 4.67 38.65
C TYR A 221 77.97 3.97 39.99
N TYR A 222 77.73 2.66 39.95
CA TYR A 222 77.60 1.83 41.16
C TYR A 222 78.85 0.97 41.37
N LEU A 223 79.38 0.99 42.59
CA LEU A 223 80.49 0.13 43.00
C LEU A 223 79.92 -1.08 43.76
N LYS A 224 80.27 -2.29 43.33
CA LYS A 224 79.79 -3.56 43.90
C LYS A 224 80.46 -3.87 45.24
N SER A 225 80.09 -4.99 45.86
CA SER A 225 80.68 -5.44 47.12
C SER A 225 82.18 -5.69 47.02
N ASP A 226 82.69 -6.07 45.85
CA ASP A 226 84.13 -6.27 45.58
C ASP A 226 84.84 -4.97 45.15
N GLY A 227 84.16 -3.83 45.19
CA GLY A 227 84.68 -2.52 44.81
C GLY A 227 84.74 -2.24 43.32
N LYS A 228 84.41 -3.22 42.47
CA LYS A 228 84.41 -3.02 41.01
C LYS A 228 83.18 -2.22 40.59
N ARG A 229 83.37 -1.31 39.64
CA ARG A 229 82.28 -0.60 38.96
C ARG A 229 81.44 -1.59 38.15
N ALA A 230 80.14 -1.60 38.41
CA ALA A 230 79.19 -2.40 37.65
C ALA A 230 79.08 -1.92 36.20
N LYS A 231 78.95 -2.86 35.24
CA LYS A 231 78.75 -2.57 33.81
C LYS A 231 78.00 -3.72 33.12
N ASN A 232 77.10 -3.40 32.19
CA ASN A 232 76.23 -4.37 31.48
C ASN A 232 75.45 -5.33 32.39
N GLU A 233 75.09 -4.90 33.60
CA GLU A 233 74.49 -5.77 34.61
C GLU A 233 73.39 -5.07 35.41
N TRP A 234 72.46 -5.87 35.93
CA TRP A 234 71.45 -5.42 36.88
C TRP A 234 72.03 -5.41 38.29
N ILE A 235 71.76 -4.35 39.05
CA ILE A 235 72.05 -4.28 40.48
C ILE A 235 70.77 -4.04 41.27
N TYR A 236 70.76 -4.52 42.51
CA TYR A 236 69.73 -4.21 43.49
C TYR A 236 70.35 -3.35 44.60
N ASP A 237 69.86 -2.12 44.73
CA ASP A 237 70.27 -1.23 45.81
C ASP A 237 69.31 -1.39 46.98
N LYS A 238 69.80 -1.97 48.07
CA LYS A 238 69.03 -2.18 49.31
C LYS A 238 68.55 -0.87 49.93
N LYS A 239 69.34 0.21 49.83
CA LYS A 239 69.00 1.52 50.41
C LYS A 239 67.74 2.10 49.79
N TYR A 240 67.60 1.95 48.47
CA TYR A 240 66.45 2.46 47.73
C TYR A 240 65.40 1.39 47.41
N SER A 241 65.64 0.14 47.82
CA SER A 241 64.80 -1.03 47.53
C SER A 241 64.40 -1.11 46.05
N ALA A 242 65.36 -0.86 45.16
CA ALA A 242 65.12 -0.72 43.73
C ALA A 242 66.21 -1.39 42.89
N HIS A 243 65.81 -1.85 41.70
CA HIS A 243 66.72 -2.39 40.71
C HIS A 243 67.17 -1.28 39.75
N TYR A 244 68.44 -1.31 39.36
CA TYR A 244 69.05 -0.43 38.38
C TYR A 244 69.80 -1.28 37.35
N TYR A 245 69.92 -0.78 36.12
CA TYR A 245 70.76 -1.42 35.10
C TYR A 245 71.92 -0.50 34.76
N LEU A 246 73.15 -1.01 34.77
CA LEU A 246 74.33 -0.26 34.36
C LEU A 246 74.67 -0.59 32.91
N THR A 247 74.83 0.44 32.08
CA THR A 247 75.13 0.29 30.64
C THR A 247 76.57 -0.19 30.41
N ALA A 248 76.97 -0.34 29.15
CA ALA A 248 78.34 -0.72 28.78
C ALA A 248 79.37 0.29 29.28
N GLU A 249 78.99 1.57 29.32
CA GLU A 249 79.78 2.68 29.84
C GLU A 249 79.85 2.68 31.38
N GLY A 250 79.01 1.87 32.03
CA GLY A 250 78.91 1.70 33.48
C GLY A 250 77.97 2.69 34.19
N SER A 251 77.42 3.67 33.47
CA SER A 251 76.40 4.57 34.02
C SER A 251 75.05 3.89 34.12
N TYR A 252 74.20 4.29 35.07
CA TYR A 252 72.85 3.73 35.14
C TYR A 252 71.98 4.16 33.94
N ALA A 253 71.22 3.22 33.40
CA ALA A 253 70.24 3.45 32.35
C ALA A 253 69.04 4.23 32.89
N ARG A 254 68.51 5.18 32.11
CA ARG A 254 67.35 6.01 32.49
C ARG A 254 66.52 6.42 31.28
N ASN A 255 65.22 6.59 31.49
CA ASN A 255 64.21 6.85 30.45
C ASN A 255 64.31 5.91 29.24
N THR A 256 64.62 4.63 29.49
CA THR A 256 64.87 3.66 28.42
C THR A 256 64.47 2.25 28.83
N TRP A 257 64.23 1.42 27.82
CA TRP A 257 63.97 0.00 27.97
C TRP A 257 65.29 -0.78 28.06
N VAL A 258 65.31 -1.79 28.92
CA VAL A 258 66.32 -2.84 28.98
C VAL A 258 65.58 -4.18 29.03
N GLY A 259 65.56 -4.90 27.91
CA GLY A 259 64.68 -6.05 27.74
C GLY A 259 63.20 -5.66 27.92
N ASN A 260 62.48 -6.34 28.81
CA ASN A 260 61.07 -6.08 29.11
C ASN A 260 60.85 -5.09 30.27
N TYR A 261 61.90 -4.44 30.76
CA TYR A 261 61.87 -3.56 31.93
C TYR A 261 62.14 -2.11 31.52
N TYR A 262 61.44 -1.17 32.14
CA TYR A 262 61.66 0.26 31.90
C TYR A 262 62.41 0.89 33.07
N LEU A 263 63.46 1.66 32.77
CA LEU A 263 64.21 2.44 33.77
C LEU A 263 63.72 3.88 33.70
N LYS A 264 63.26 4.40 34.83
CA LYS A 264 62.71 5.77 34.97
C LYS A 264 63.82 6.82 34.89
N SER A 265 63.45 8.10 35.01
CA SER A 265 64.40 9.22 34.95
C SER A 265 65.46 9.17 36.06
N ASP A 266 65.09 8.65 37.22
CA ASP A 266 65.97 8.42 38.38
C ASP A 266 66.77 7.11 38.29
N GLY A 267 66.62 6.35 37.20
CA GLY A 267 67.31 5.09 36.96
C GLY A 267 66.68 3.87 37.62
N LYS A 268 65.64 4.04 38.45
CA LYS A 268 64.95 2.91 39.08
C LYS A 268 64.12 2.16 38.06
N ARG A 269 64.11 0.83 38.18
CA ARG A 269 63.19 -0.03 37.45
C ARG A 269 61.75 0.27 37.87
N ALA A 270 60.90 0.60 36.89
CA ALA A 270 59.49 0.82 37.13
C ALA A 270 58.77 -0.49 37.53
N LYS A 271 57.83 -0.40 38.47
CA LYS A 271 57.06 -1.55 39.00
C LYS A 271 55.70 -1.10 39.54
N ASN A 272 54.63 -1.82 39.20
CA ASN A 272 53.23 -1.50 39.54
C ASN A 272 52.82 -0.07 39.14
N GLU A 273 53.29 0.41 38.01
CA GLU A 273 53.07 1.80 37.60
C GLU A 273 52.96 1.95 36.08
N TRP A 274 52.28 3.01 35.65
CA TRP A 274 52.22 3.43 34.26
C TRP A 274 53.44 4.28 33.91
N VAL A 275 54.04 4.01 32.76
CA VAL A 275 55.12 4.82 32.20
C VAL A 275 54.75 5.31 30.80
N TYR A 276 55.15 6.53 30.48
CA TYR A 276 55.04 7.07 29.14
C TYR A 276 56.40 7.05 28.46
N ASP A 277 56.53 6.27 27.39
CA ASP A 277 57.73 6.26 26.58
C ASP A 277 57.59 7.27 25.44
N LYS A 278 58.37 8.34 25.52
CA LYS A 278 58.39 9.41 24.51
C LYS A 278 58.84 8.90 23.14
N LYS A 279 59.71 7.89 23.08
CA LYS A 279 60.24 7.38 21.80
C LYS A 279 59.13 6.70 20.99
N SER A 280 58.32 5.88 21.64
CA SER A 280 57.18 5.20 21.02
C SER A 280 55.86 5.97 21.14
N SER A 281 55.88 7.15 21.76
CA SER A 281 54.71 7.99 22.03
C SER A 281 53.54 7.23 22.67
N SER A 282 53.84 6.27 23.53
CA SER A 282 52.87 5.29 24.04
C SER A 282 53.00 5.08 25.54
N TYR A 283 51.88 4.71 26.17
CA TYR A 283 51.83 4.30 27.57
C TYR A 283 52.06 2.80 27.69
N PHE A 284 52.77 2.40 28.73
CA PHE A 284 53.01 1.00 29.12
C PHE A 284 52.71 0.85 30.61
N TYR A 285 52.29 -0.34 31.02
CA TYR A 285 52.14 -0.67 32.43
C TYR A 285 53.17 -1.70 32.83
N LEU A 286 53.91 -1.44 33.91
CA LEU A 286 54.87 -2.39 34.46
C LEU A 286 54.22 -3.14 35.62
N THR A 287 54.26 -4.47 35.54
CA THR A 287 53.65 -5.37 36.52
C THR A 287 54.36 -5.31 37.88
N SER A 288 53.90 -6.12 38.83
CA SER A 288 54.57 -6.31 40.12
C SER A 288 55.96 -6.94 40.00
N GLU A 289 56.28 -7.57 38.88
CA GLU A 289 57.63 -8.07 38.58
C GLU A 289 58.51 -6.98 37.93
N GLY A 290 57.89 -5.89 37.47
CA GLY A 290 58.51 -4.79 36.73
C GLY A 290 58.58 -5.02 35.23
N SER A 291 58.11 -6.18 34.74
CA SER A 291 58.00 -6.50 33.32
C SER A 291 56.81 -5.76 32.69
N SER A 292 56.91 -5.41 31.40
CA SER A 292 55.79 -4.80 30.68
C SER A 292 54.61 -5.76 30.55
N ALA A 293 53.43 -5.31 30.99
CA ALA A 293 52.16 -6.01 30.76
C ALA A 293 51.84 -6.09 29.26
N ARG A 294 51.33 -7.23 28.81
CA ARG A 294 51.03 -7.53 27.40
C ARG A 294 49.79 -8.40 27.28
N ASN A 295 49.00 -8.20 26.22
CA ASN A 295 47.76 -8.91 25.92
C ASN A 295 46.82 -9.02 27.13
N THR A 296 46.69 -7.95 27.91
CA THR A 296 45.95 -7.98 29.17
C THR A 296 45.35 -6.63 29.50
N TRP A 297 44.32 -6.67 30.35
CA TRP A 297 43.65 -5.49 30.88
C TRP A 297 44.34 -5.00 32.16
N VAL A 298 44.50 -3.69 32.27
CA VAL A 298 44.89 -3.00 33.51
C VAL A 298 43.85 -1.91 33.76
N GLY A 299 42.93 -2.18 34.69
CA GLY A 299 41.74 -1.35 34.88
C GLY A 299 40.91 -1.31 33.59
N ASN A 300 40.65 -0.10 33.07
CA ASN A 300 39.86 0.11 31.84
C ASN A 300 40.70 0.14 30.55
N TYR A 301 42.01 -0.13 30.64
CA TYR A 301 42.95 0.00 29.54
C TYR A 301 43.45 -1.37 29.10
N TYR A 302 43.67 -1.56 27.81
CA TYR A 302 44.21 -2.79 27.26
C TYR A 302 45.66 -2.59 26.78
N LEU A 303 46.56 -3.49 27.17
CA LEU A 303 47.94 -3.51 26.73
C LEU A 303 48.07 -4.55 25.62
N LYS A 304 48.56 -4.13 24.45
CA LYS A 304 48.71 -4.97 23.25
C LYS A 304 49.87 -5.95 23.39
N SER A 305 50.10 -6.75 22.35
CA SER A 305 51.19 -7.73 22.32
C SER A 305 52.58 -7.11 22.42
N ASP A 306 52.75 -5.88 21.94
CA ASP A 306 53.99 -5.11 22.06
C ASP A 306 54.11 -4.36 23.41
N GLY A 307 53.09 -4.45 24.27
CA GLY A 307 53.00 -3.81 25.58
C GLY A 307 52.47 -2.38 25.56
N LYS A 308 52.23 -1.80 24.37
CA LYS A 308 51.64 -0.45 24.27
C LYS A 308 50.18 -0.49 24.65
N MET A 309 49.73 0.56 25.31
CA MET A 309 48.31 0.81 25.55
C MET A 309 47.58 1.07 24.24
N ALA A 310 46.49 0.34 24.02
CA ALA A 310 45.63 0.50 22.86
C ALA A 310 44.84 1.83 22.91
N LYS A 311 44.72 2.51 21.76
CA LYS A 311 44.04 3.81 21.62
C LYS A 311 43.42 3.98 20.23
N ASN A 312 42.20 4.52 20.18
CA ASN A 312 41.41 4.73 18.95
C ASN A 312 41.29 3.49 18.05
N GLU A 313 41.25 2.30 18.64
CA GLU A 313 41.34 1.04 17.90
C GLU A 313 40.42 -0.04 18.48
N TRP A 314 40.05 -0.99 17.62
CA TRP A 314 39.32 -2.18 18.02
C TRP A 314 40.29 -3.27 18.47
N ILE A 315 39.94 -3.93 19.57
CA ILE A 315 40.70 -5.03 20.14
C ILE A 315 39.80 -6.25 20.26
N TYR A 316 40.30 -7.41 19.85
CA TYR A 316 39.66 -8.69 20.14
C TYR A 316 40.35 -9.35 21.33
N ASP A 317 39.60 -9.54 22.41
CA ASP A 317 40.08 -10.28 23.57
C ASP A 317 39.64 -11.75 23.48
N LYS A 318 40.63 -12.63 23.28
CA LYS A 318 40.43 -14.07 23.18
C LYS A 318 39.87 -14.68 24.47
N LYS A 319 40.17 -14.12 25.64
CA LYS A 319 39.70 -14.63 26.93
C LYS A 319 38.18 -14.49 27.06
N TYR A 320 37.65 -13.37 26.57
CA TYR A 320 36.21 -13.07 26.64
C TYR A 320 35.47 -13.33 25.33
N SER A 321 36.17 -13.77 24.28
CA SER A 321 35.64 -13.97 22.93
C SER A 321 34.83 -12.76 22.44
N ALA A 322 35.34 -11.55 22.72
CA ALA A 322 34.60 -10.31 22.51
C ALA A 322 35.48 -9.21 21.93
N HIS A 323 34.84 -8.31 21.18
CA HIS A 323 35.48 -7.11 20.67
C HIS A 323 35.22 -5.94 21.62
N TYR A 324 36.24 -5.12 21.82
CA TYR A 324 36.20 -3.87 22.58
C TYR A 324 36.74 -2.74 21.70
N TYR A 325 36.27 -1.53 21.92
CA TYR A 325 36.83 -0.34 21.27
C TYR A 325 37.50 0.53 22.32
N LEU A 326 38.74 0.94 22.07
CA LEU A 326 39.53 1.74 23.00
C LEU A 326 39.51 3.17 22.48
N THR A 327 39.05 4.09 23.33
CA THR A 327 38.87 5.51 23.02
C THR A 327 40.21 6.25 22.81
N ALA A 328 40.17 7.54 22.50
CA ALA A 328 41.38 8.36 22.36
C ALA A 328 42.17 8.46 23.67
N GLU A 329 41.46 8.41 24.78
CA GLU A 329 41.98 8.37 26.14
C GLU A 329 42.57 6.99 26.49
N GLY A 330 42.22 5.97 25.71
CA GLY A 330 42.69 4.58 25.85
C GLY A 330 41.81 3.71 26.74
N SER A 331 40.79 4.28 27.41
CA SER A 331 39.79 3.48 28.12
C SER A 331 38.84 2.82 27.14
N TYR A 332 38.31 1.64 27.48
CA TYR A 332 37.31 0.99 26.64
C TYR A 332 35.98 1.78 26.62
N ALA A 333 35.38 1.89 25.44
CA ALA A 333 34.06 2.49 25.24
C ALA A 333 32.97 1.57 25.79
N ARG A 334 31.94 2.16 26.41
CA ARG A 334 30.80 1.45 27.00
C ARG A 334 29.55 2.31 26.97
N ASN A 335 28.38 1.66 26.88
CA ASN A 335 27.06 2.29 26.75
C ASN A 335 27.02 3.35 25.63
N THR A 336 27.69 3.09 24.52
CA THR A 336 27.83 4.06 23.44
C THR A 336 27.99 3.38 22.10
N TRP A 337 27.64 4.12 21.05
CA TRP A 337 27.89 3.73 19.67
C TRP A 337 29.30 4.09 19.24
N VAL A 338 29.92 3.22 18.46
CA VAL A 338 31.14 3.47 17.69
C VAL A 338 30.85 3.05 16.25
N GLY A 339 30.58 4.04 15.39
CA GLY A 339 30.04 3.78 14.05
C GLY A 339 28.70 3.04 14.12
N SER A 340 28.59 1.90 13.45
CA SER A 340 27.38 1.06 13.45
C SER A 340 27.35 0.00 14.55
N TYR A 341 28.30 0.02 15.48
CA TYR A 341 28.45 -0.99 16.54
C TYR A 341 28.12 -0.38 17.89
N TYR A 342 27.41 -1.13 18.73
CA TYR A 342 27.10 -0.71 20.09
C TYR A 342 27.97 -1.44 21.11
N LEU A 343 28.56 -0.69 22.05
CA LEU A 343 29.35 -1.23 23.15
C LEU A 343 28.49 -1.24 24.41
N LYS A 344 28.33 -2.41 25.02
CA LYS A 344 27.51 -2.61 26.22
C LYS A 344 28.16 -2.00 27.47
N SER A 345 27.51 -2.11 28.62
CA SER A 345 28.01 -1.57 29.90
C SER A 345 29.34 -2.19 30.34
N ASP A 346 29.57 -3.46 30.00
CA ASP A 346 30.83 -4.17 30.21
C ASP A 346 31.88 -3.88 29.12
N GLY A 347 31.56 -3.02 28.16
CA GLY A 347 32.44 -2.64 27.05
C GLY A 347 32.47 -3.61 25.88
N LYS A 348 31.80 -4.76 25.99
CA LYS A 348 31.75 -5.73 24.89
C LYS A 348 30.86 -5.21 23.77
N ARG A 349 31.29 -5.42 22.54
CA ARG A 349 30.48 -5.19 21.35
C ARG A 349 29.27 -6.13 21.35
N ALA A 350 28.08 -5.56 21.24
CA ALA A 350 26.85 -6.32 21.11
C ALA A 350 26.80 -7.07 19.77
N LYS A 351 26.23 -8.28 19.77
CA LYS A 351 26.13 -9.15 18.58
C LYS A 351 25.02 -10.18 18.75
N ASN A 352 24.24 -10.41 17.68
CA ASN A 352 23.10 -11.34 17.67
C ASN A 352 22.07 -11.09 18.79
N GLU A 353 21.83 -9.83 19.12
CA GLU A 353 20.98 -9.47 20.25
C GLU A 353 20.18 -8.20 19.99
N TRP A 354 19.01 -8.12 20.62
CA TRP A 354 18.21 -6.91 20.72
C TRP A 354 18.72 -6.06 21.87
N PHE A 355 18.73 -4.75 21.68
CA PHE A 355 18.96 -3.82 22.77
C PHE A 355 18.09 -2.58 22.66
N TYR A 356 17.82 -1.97 23.81
CA TYR A 356 17.11 -0.70 23.90
C TYR A 356 18.09 0.42 24.18
N ASP A 357 18.11 1.43 23.32
CA ASP A 357 18.88 2.65 23.53
C ASP A 357 17.99 3.72 24.18
N ASN A 358 18.29 4.05 25.43
CA ASN A 358 17.55 5.07 26.19
C ASN A 358 17.71 6.47 25.60
N ASN A 359 18.83 6.78 24.94
CA ASN A 359 19.06 8.10 24.35
C ASN A 359 18.16 8.33 23.13
N TYR A 360 17.90 7.27 22.36
CA TYR A 360 17.05 7.33 21.17
C TYR A 360 15.62 6.84 21.41
N GLY A 361 15.33 6.30 22.60
CA GLY A 361 14.02 5.78 22.96
C GLY A 361 13.56 4.60 22.10
N SER A 362 14.49 3.82 21.54
CA SER A 362 14.18 2.82 20.51
C SER A 362 14.95 1.51 20.71
N TYR A 363 14.35 0.43 20.21
CA TYR A 363 15.03 -0.85 20.05
C TYR A 363 15.84 -0.88 18.76
N TYR A 364 16.97 -1.59 18.82
CA TYR A 364 17.86 -1.91 17.73
C TYR A 364 18.24 -3.39 17.82
N TYR A 365 18.60 -3.99 16.69
CA TYR A 365 19.12 -5.35 16.65
C TYR A 365 20.54 -5.35 16.08
N LEU A 366 21.50 -5.96 16.76
CA LEU A 366 22.85 -6.14 16.25
C LEU A 366 22.97 -7.49 15.57
N THR A 367 23.44 -7.48 14.33
CA THR A 367 23.63 -8.66 13.49
C THR A 367 24.75 -9.56 14.02
N GLY A 368 24.98 -10.69 13.34
CA GLY A 368 26.13 -11.56 13.60
C GLY A 368 27.48 -10.88 13.36
N GLU A 369 27.53 -9.78 12.64
CA GLU A 369 28.73 -8.98 12.47
C GLU A 369 28.90 -7.95 13.59
N GLY A 370 27.84 -7.72 14.37
CA GLY A 370 27.75 -6.73 15.45
C GLY A 370 27.28 -5.36 15.00
N SER A 371 27.14 -5.13 13.69
CA SER A 371 26.55 -3.91 13.14
C SER A 371 25.04 -3.91 13.35
N TYR A 372 24.41 -2.75 13.51
CA TYR A 372 22.96 -2.70 13.63
C TYR A 372 22.26 -3.06 12.31
N ALA A 373 21.20 -3.85 12.39
CA ALA A 373 20.35 -4.20 11.26
C ALA A 373 19.55 -2.97 10.80
N ARG A 374 19.40 -2.79 9.49
CA ARG A 374 18.65 -1.68 8.89
C ARG A 374 18.00 -2.09 7.58
N ASN A 375 16.86 -1.46 7.26
CA ASN A 375 16.02 -1.75 6.09
C ASN A 375 15.68 -3.24 5.94
N THR A 376 15.47 -3.95 7.04
CA THR A 376 15.34 -5.41 7.02
C THR A 376 14.45 -5.92 8.15
N TRP A 377 13.93 -7.13 7.95
CA TRP A 377 13.15 -7.86 8.94
C TRP A 377 14.06 -8.67 9.87
N VAL A 378 13.76 -8.63 11.16
CA VAL A 378 14.31 -9.53 12.17
C VAL A 378 13.13 -10.18 12.88
N GLY A 379 12.83 -11.43 12.50
CA GLY A 379 11.60 -12.09 12.94
C GLY A 379 10.36 -11.32 12.46
N ASN A 380 9.50 -10.91 13.40
CA ASN A 380 8.27 -10.16 13.10
C ASN A 380 8.45 -8.64 13.14
N TYR A 381 9.67 -8.15 13.32
CA TYR A 381 9.98 -6.74 13.52
C TYR A 381 10.72 -6.19 12.32
N TYR A 382 10.48 -4.92 11.98
CA TYR A 382 11.18 -4.24 10.91
C TYR A 382 12.14 -3.19 11.48
N LEU A 383 13.39 -3.19 11.02
CA LEU A 383 14.39 -2.19 11.36
C LEU A 383 14.50 -1.19 10.21
N LYS A 384 14.31 0.10 10.50
CA LYS A 384 14.32 1.19 9.52
C LYS A 384 15.74 1.50 9.05
N SER A 385 15.90 2.50 8.19
CA SER A 385 17.19 2.92 7.61
C SER A 385 18.20 3.38 8.66
N ASP A 386 17.70 3.99 9.75
CA ASP A 386 18.49 4.43 10.90
C ASP A 386 18.72 3.31 11.94
N GLY A 387 18.24 2.09 11.65
CA GLY A 387 18.36 0.92 12.53
C GLY A 387 17.31 0.83 13.63
N LYS A 388 16.45 1.84 13.78
CA LYS A 388 15.39 1.82 14.80
C LYS A 388 14.31 0.83 14.40
N MET A 389 13.82 0.08 15.39
CA MET A 389 12.65 -0.76 15.22
C MET A 389 11.40 0.09 14.97
N ALA A 390 10.68 -0.23 13.89
CA ALA A 390 9.45 0.45 13.53
C ALA A 390 8.32 0.13 14.53
N LYS A 391 7.52 1.15 14.89
CA LYS A 391 6.38 1.03 15.83
C LYS A 391 5.26 2.00 15.47
N ASN A 392 4.02 1.52 15.57
CA ASN A 392 2.79 2.28 15.25
C ASN A 392 2.81 2.96 13.86
N GLU A 393 3.47 2.35 12.88
CA GLU A 393 3.71 2.97 11.58
C GLU A 393 3.57 1.98 10.43
N TRP A 394 3.28 2.51 9.24
CA TRP A 394 3.25 1.76 7.99
C TRP A 394 4.64 1.72 7.37
N ILE A 395 5.05 0.53 6.93
CA ILE A 395 6.32 0.30 6.23
C ILE A 395 6.01 -0.30 4.86
N TYR A 396 6.57 0.30 3.82
CA TYR A 396 6.59 -0.27 2.49
C TYR A 396 7.87 -1.08 2.30
N ASP A 397 7.74 -2.39 2.11
CA ASP A 397 8.87 -3.23 1.77
C ASP A 397 8.93 -3.43 0.25
N LYS A 398 9.96 -2.85 -0.36
CA LYS A 398 10.23 -2.92 -1.79
C LYS A 398 10.48 -4.36 -2.27
N ASN A 399 11.08 -5.22 -1.44
CA ASN A 399 11.38 -6.60 -1.80
C ASN A 399 10.10 -7.43 -1.95
N TYR A 400 9.07 -7.11 -1.18
CA TYR A 400 7.78 -7.80 -1.21
C TYR A 400 6.70 -7.05 -2.00
N GLY A 401 6.96 -5.83 -2.45
CA GLY A 401 6.01 -4.97 -3.16
C GLY A 401 4.74 -4.71 -2.36
N SER A 402 4.84 -4.61 -1.03
CA SER A 402 3.66 -4.55 -0.16
C SER A 402 3.87 -3.69 1.08
N TYR A 403 2.76 -3.19 1.61
CA TYR A 403 2.71 -2.45 2.86
C TYR A 403 2.47 -3.40 4.03
N TYR A 404 3.15 -3.12 5.14
CA TYR A 404 2.99 -3.77 6.42
C TYR A 404 2.74 -2.70 7.47
N TYR A 405 1.98 -3.02 8.51
CA TYR A 405 1.79 -2.13 9.65
C TYR A 405 2.45 -2.72 10.88
N LEU A 406 3.34 -1.97 11.52
CA LEU A 406 4.00 -2.38 12.75
C LEU A 406 3.21 -1.82 13.95
N THR A 407 2.84 -2.70 14.85
CA THR A 407 2.01 -2.37 16.02
C THR A 407 2.80 -1.56 17.06
N GLY A 408 2.16 -1.17 18.16
CA GLY A 408 2.84 -0.50 19.28
C GLY A 408 3.89 -1.39 19.97
N GLU A 409 3.74 -2.71 19.86
CA GLU A 409 4.74 -3.68 20.29
C GLU A 409 5.91 -3.79 19.28
N GLY A 410 5.73 -3.29 18.06
CA GLY A 410 6.70 -3.31 16.96
C GLY A 410 6.58 -4.52 16.05
N SER A 411 5.82 -5.54 16.43
CA SER A 411 5.54 -6.69 15.56
C SER A 411 4.56 -6.30 14.45
N TYR A 412 4.69 -6.90 13.27
CA TYR A 412 3.76 -6.63 12.18
C TYR A 412 2.35 -7.17 12.48
N ALA A 413 1.33 -6.36 12.16
CA ALA A 413 -0.07 -6.73 12.27
C ALA A 413 -0.43 -7.77 11.21
N ARG A 414 -1.25 -8.76 11.60
CA ARG A 414 -1.75 -9.81 10.70
C ARG A 414 -3.15 -10.28 11.10
N ASN A 415 -3.92 -10.72 10.12
CA ASN A 415 -5.33 -11.15 10.27
C ASN A 415 -6.21 -10.14 11.01
N LYS A 416 -6.03 -8.84 10.73
CA LYS A 416 -6.77 -7.78 11.39
C LYS A 416 -6.87 -6.53 10.55
N TRP A 417 -7.85 -5.71 10.89
CA TRP A 417 -8.00 -4.34 10.39
C TRP A 417 -7.07 -3.38 11.14
N VAL A 418 -6.50 -2.43 10.39
CA VAL A 418 -5.82 -1.23 10.88
C VAL A 418 -6.42 -0.05 10.12
N GLY A 419 -7.30 0.71 10.78
CA GLY A 419 -8.15 1.68 10.10
C GLY A 419 -9.03 0.99 9.06
N ASN A 420 -9.00 1.46 7.81
CA ASN A 420 -9.74 0.89 6.68
C ASN A 420 -8.94 -0.13 5.87
N TYR A 421 -7.80 -0.61 6.37
CA TYR A 421 -6.90 -1.52 5.66
C TYR A 421 -6.82 -2.85 6.38
N TYR A 422 -6.87 -3.95 5.62
CA TYR A 422 -6.77 -5.29 6.18
C TYR A 422 -5.37 -5.87 5.96
N LEU A 423 -4.77 -6.40 7.02
CA LEU A 423 -3.48 -7.09 6.98
C LEU A 423 -3.73 -8.59 6.97
N LYS A 424 -3.22 -9.28 5.96
CA LYS A 424 -3.39 -10.72 5.75
C LYS A 424 -2.57 -11.54 6.76
N SER A 425 -2.65 -12.87 6.69
CA SER A 425 -1.95 -13.78 7.60
C SER A 425 -0.42 -13.61 7.58
N ASN A 426 0.13 -13.27 6.42
CA ASN A 426 1.54 -12.94 6.21
C ASN A 426 1.89 -11.48 6.52
N GLY A 427 0.94 -10.67 7.02
CA GLY A 427 1.14 -9.27 7.36
C GLY A 427 1.05 -8.29 6.19
N LYS A 428 0.96 -8.78 4.95
CA LYS A 428 0.79 -7.92 3.77
C LYS A 428 -0.58 -7.27 3.78
N MET A 429 -0.62 -5.99 3.43
CA MET A 429 -1.87 -5.28 3.17
C MET A 429 -2.58 -5.87 1.94
N ALA A 430 -3.88 -6.16 2.09
CA ALA A 430 -4.73 -6.70 1.03
C ALA A 430 -5.09 -5.63 -0.02
N LYS A 431 -5.30 -6.04 -1.28
CA LYS A 431 -5.72 -5.16 -2.39
C LYS A 431 -6.58 -5.91 -3.41
N ASN A 432 -7.64 -5.28 -3.90
CA ASN A 432 -8.57 -5.83 -4.91
C ASN A 432 -9.10 -7.23 -4.57
N GLU A 433 -9.34 -7.51 -3.29
CA GLU A 433 -9.69 -8.86 -2.83
C GLU A 433 -10.69 -8.82 -1.69
N TRP A 434 -11.40 -9.94 -1.51
CA TRP A 434 -12.24 -10.17 -0.35
C TRP A 434 -11.40 -10.56 0.86
N VAL A 435 -11.72 -10.00 2.01
CA VAL A 435 -10.98 -10.18 3.27
C VAL A 435 -11.91 -10.52 4.43
N ASP A 436 -11.31 -10.87 5.58
CA ASP A 436 -12.02 -11.12 6.84
C ASP A 436 -13.20 -12.12 6.67
N GLY A 437 -12.84 -13.31 6.18
CA GLY A 437 -13.78 -14.39 5.91
C GLY A 437 -14.68 -14.16 4.69
N GLY A 438 -14.29 -13.27 3.78
CA GLY A 438 -15.07 -12.98 2.57
C GLY A 438 -16.19 -11.96 2.77
N ARG A 439 -16.24 -11.30 3.93
CA ARG A 439 -17.34 -10.38 4.29
C ARG A 439 -17.14 -8.97 3.76
N TYR A 440 -15.90 -8.56 3.55
CA TYR A 440 -15.53 -7.21 3.16
C TYR A 440 -14.67 -7.24 1.91
N TYR A 441 -14.77 -6.20 1.10
CA TYR A 441 -13.93 -6.04 -0.09
C TYR A 441 -13.02 -4.81 0.08
N VAL A 442 -11.76 -4.93 -0.32
CA VAL A 442 -10.82 -3.82 -0.38
C VAL A 442 -10.47 -3.46 -1.82
N ASP A 443 -10.38 -2.17 -2.13
CA ASP A 443 -10.09 -1.64 -3.46
C ASP A 443 -8.62 -1.77 -3.88
N SER A 444 -8.23 -1.11 -4.97
CA SER A 444 -6.86 -1.10 -5.51
C SER A 444 -5.84 -0.41 -4.60
N ASP A 445 -6.31 0.50 -3.76
CA ASP A 445 -5.51 1.17 -2.74
C ASP A 445 -5.46 0.34 -1.45
N GLY A 446 -6.26 -0.71 -1.36
CA GLY A 446 -6.41 -1.58 -0.19
C GLY A 446 -7.38 -1.04 0.85
N LYS A 447 -8.16 0.00 0.51
CA LYS A 447 -9.16 0.58 1.41
C LYS A 447 -10.45 -0.24 1.32
N MET A 448 -11.08 -0.44 2.47
CA MET A 448 -12.41 -1.02 2.57
C MET A 448 -13.44 -0.20 1.77
N VAL A 449 -14.15 -0.86 0.88
CA VAL A 449 -15.26 -0.28 0.11
C VAL A 449 -16.51 -0.20 0.97
N LYS A 450 -17.23 0.92 0.93
CA LYS A 450 -18.45 1.18 1.72
C LYS A 450 -19.50 1.90 0.89
N SER A 451 -20.76 1.53 1.10
CA SER A 451 -21.94 2.10 0.43
C SER A 451 -21.86 2.11 -1.10
N ASP A 452 -21.17 1.14 -1.69
CA ASP A 452 -20.85 1.14 -3.12
C ASP A 452 -20.97 -0.25 -3.73
N TRP A 453 -21.14 -0.28 -5.06
CA TRP A 453 -21.19 -1.49 -5.86
C TRP A 453 -19.80 -1.90 -6.31
N ILE A 454 -19.49 -3.19 -6.18
CA ILE A 454 -18.30 -3.79 -6.77
C ILE A 454 -18.69 -4.88 -7.75
N TYR A 455 -17.88 -5.01 -8.80
CA TYR A 455 -17.94 -6.13 -9.71
C TYR A 455 -16.76 -7.07 -9.43
N ASP A 456 -17.05 -8.26 -8.91
CA ASP A 456 -16.02 -9.27 -8.75
C ASP A 456 -15.90 -10.09 -10.03
N LYS A 457 -14.79 -9.89 -10.73
CA LYS A 457 -14.46 -10.60 -11.96
C LYS A 457 -14.33 -12.11 -11.76
N ASN A 458 -13.87 -12.57 -10.59
CA ASN A 458 -13.70 -13.99 -10.31
C ASN A 458 -15.05 -14.72 -10.20
N TYR A 459 -16.07 -14.02 -9.68
CA TYR A 459 -17.42 -14.57 -9.55
C TYR A 459 -18.39 -14.13 -10.65
N GLY A 460 -17.96 -13.24 -11.55
CA GLY A 460 -18.76 -12.69 -12.64
C GLY A 460 -20.04 -12.02 -12.15
N SER A 461 -20.02 -11.37 -10.98
CA SER A 461 -21.22 -10.89 -10.29
C SER A 461 -20.98 -9.56 -9.59
N TYR A 462 -22.05 -8.77 -9.49
CA TYR A 462 -22.06 -7.56 -8.70
C TYR A 462 -22.41 -7.85 -7.25
N TYR A 463 -21.79 -7.11 -6.34
CA TYR A 463 -22.06 -7.11 -4.91
C TYR A 463 -22.21 -5.65 -4.46
N TYR A 464 -23.00 -5.42 -3.42
CA TYR A 464 -23.10 -4.12 -2.80
C TYR A 464 -22.51 -4.16 -1.39
N LEU A 465 -21.60 -3.25 -1.08
CA LEU A 465 -21.04 -3.10 0.27
C LEU A 465 -21.84 -2.07 1.03
N THR A 466 -22.27 -2.40 2.23
CA THR A 466 -23.04 -1.52 3.11
C THR A 466 -22.20 -0.36 3.64
N SER A 467 -22.81 0.57 4.39
CA SER A 467 -22.09 1.63 5.10
C SER A 467 -21.05 1.10 6.10
N GLU A 468 -21.28 -0.10 6.62
CA GLU A 468 -20.35 -0.83 7.50
C GLU A 468 -19.22 -1.51 6.71
N GLY A 469 -19.37 -1.66 5.39
CA GLY A 469 -18.42 -2.29 4.47
C GLY A 469 -18.65 -3.78 4.25
N SER A 470 -19.54 -4.40 5.01
CA SER A 470 -19.95 -5.79 4.79
C SER A 470 -20.82 -5.89 3.54
N TYR A 471 -20.75 -7.01 2.81
CA TYR A 471 -21.63 -7.18 1.65
C TYR A 471 -23.09 -7.38 2.06
N ALA A 472 -24.00 -6.72 1.32
CA ALA A 472 -25.43 -6.87 1.48
C ALA A 472 -25.90 -8.24 0.98
N ARG A 473 -26.85 -8.86 1.69
CA ARG A 473 -27.43 -10.16 1.34
C ARG A 473 -28.90 -10.23 1.77
N ASN A 474 -29.69 -10.99 1.03
CA ASN A 474 -31.14 -11.18 1.24
C ASN A 474 -31.91 -9.86 1.37
N LYS A 475 -31.59 -8.86 0.54
CA LYS A 475 -32.25 -7.56 0.59
C LYS A 475 -32.18 -6.82 -0.73
N TRP A 476 -33.09 -5.86 -0.87
CA TRP A 476 -33.07 -4.86 -1.93
C TRP A 476 -32.05 -3.75 -1.63
N VAL A 477 -31.37 -3.29 -2.68
CA VAL A 477 -30.56 -2.07 -2.73
C VAL A 477 -30.99 -1.31 -3.98
N GLY A 478 -31.80 -0.26 -3.80
CA GLY A 478 -32.53 0.34 -4.92
C GLY A 478 -33.44 -0.70 -5.59
N ASN A 479 -33.34 -0.83 -6.91
CA ASN A 479 -34.13 -1.79 -7.70
C ASN A 479 -33.42 -3.12 -7.94
N TYR A 480 -32.37 -3.43 -7.17
CA TYR A 480 -31.56 -4.63 -7.33
C TYR A 480 -31.62 -5.48 -6.08
N TYR A 481 -31.77 -6.79 -6.26
CA TYR A 481 -31.83 -7.73 -5.13
C TYR A 481 -30.50 -8.46 -4.98
N LEU A 482 -29.99 -8.50 -3.74
CA LEU A 482 -28.77 -9.23 -3.38
C LEU A 482 -29.17 -10.54 -2.71
N LYS A 483 -28.68 -11.66 -3.25
CA LYS A 483 -28.99 -13.01 -2.78
C LYS A 483 -28.30 -13.35 -1.45
N SER A 484 -28.54 -14.54 -0.93
CA SER A 484 -27.96 -15.01 0.35
C SER A 484 -26.43 -15.03 0.36
N ASN A 485 -25.82 -15.31 -0.79
CA ASN A 485 -24.37 -15.25 -1.02
C ASN A 485 -23.87 -13.86 -1.40
N GLY A 486 -24.72 -12.83 -1.37
CA GLY A 486 -24.38 -11.45 -1.69
C GLY A 486 -24.35 -11.09 -3.17
N LYS A 487 -24.47 -12.07 -4.07
CA LYS A 487 -24.50 -11.81 -5.52
C LYS A 487 -25.80 -11.12 -5.91
N MET A 488 -25.71 -10.14 -6.79
CA MET A 488 -26.87 -9.54 -7.43
C MET A 488 -27.61 -10.58 -8.28
N ALA A 489 -28.93 -10.66 -8.10
CA ALA A 489 -29.81 -11.55 -8.84
C ALA A 489 -30.01 -11.08 -10.30
N LYS A 490 -30.21 -12.01 -11.24
CA LYS A 490 -30.49 -11.72 -12.66
C LYS A 490 -31.40 -12.79 -13.26
N ASN A 491 -32.39 -12.38 -14.05
CA ASN A 491 -33.36 -13.26 -14.74
C ASN A 491 -34.02 -14.30 -13.81
N GLU A 492 -34.33 -13.92 -12.58
CA GLU A 492 -34.83 -14.87 -11.58
C GLU A 492 -35.87 -14.22 -10.65
N TRP A 493 -36.67 -15.07 -10.04
CA TRP A 493 -37.58 -14.70 -8.96
C TRP A 493 -36.82 -14.53 -7.65
N VAL A 494 -37.11 -13.46 -6.91
CA VAL A 494 -36.41 -13.08 -5.68
C VAL A 494 -37.39 -12.77 -4.55
N ASP A 495 -36.85 -12.59 -3.34
CA ASP A 495 -37.61 -12.15 -2.16
C ASP A 495 -38.87 -13.02 -1.90
N GLY A 496 -38.61 -14.32 -1.77
CA GLY A 496 -39.66 -15.34 -1.55
C GLY A 496 -40.50 -15.65 -2.79
N GLY A 497 -40.05 -15.29 -3.99
CA GLY A 497 -40.79 -15.51 -5.24
C GLY A 497 -41.81 -14.42 -5.55
N ARG A 498 -41.78 -13.30 -4.81
CA ARG A 498 -42.74 -12.20 -4.95
C ARG A 498 -42.37 -11.23 -6.04
N TYR A 499 -41.10 -11.15 -6.44
CA TYR A 499 -40.62 -10.16 -7.41
C TYR A 499 -39.73 -10.84 -8.44
N TYR A 500 -39.74 -10.32 -9.67
CA TYR A 500 -38.86 -10.79 -10.74
C TYR A 500 -37.84 -9.72 -11.12
N VAL A 501 -36.58 -10.11 -11.32
CA VAL A 501 -35.52 -9.22 -11.83
C VAL A 501 -35.09 -9.62 -13.23
N ASP A 502 -34.80 -8.64 -14.08
CA ASP A 502 -34.40 -8.86 -15.48
C ASP A 502 -32.92 -9.24 -15.65
N SER A 503 -32.43 -9.23 -16.90
CA SER A 503 -31.06 -9.59 -17.26
C SER A 503 -30.01 -8.60 -16.75
N GLU A 504 -30.42 -7.37 -16.48
CA GLU A 504 -29.61 -6.35 -15.83
C GLU A 504 -29.68 -6.45 -14.30
N GLY A 505 -30.60 -7.26 -13.78
CA GLY A 505 -30.87 -7.45 -12.35
C GLY A 505 -31.85 -6.42 -11.78
N LYS A 506 -32.49 -5.62 -12.64
CA LYS A 506 -33.47 -4.60 -12.21
C LYS A 506 -34.82 -5.26 -11.96
N MET A 507 -35.50 -4.79 -10.92
CA MET A 507 -36.89 -5.15 -10.64
C MET A 507 -37.77 -4.82 -11.84
N VAL A 508 -38.53 -5.82 -12.26
CA VAL A 508 -39.50 -5.70 -13.34
C VAL A 508 -40.85 -5.23 -12.79
N MET A 509 -41.53 -4.33 -13.50
CA MET A 509 -42.85 -3.80 -13.13
C MET A 509 -43.77 -3.74 -14.36
N GLY A 510 -45.07 -4.01 -14.15
CA GLY A 510 -46.16 -3.80 -15.11
C GLY A 510 -46.12 -4.63 -16.39
N LYS A 511 -45.45 -5.79 -16.38
CA LYS A 511 -45.26 -6.62 -17.58
C LYS A 511 -45.28 -8.11 -17.25
N TRP A 512 -45.45 -8.93 -18.28
CA TRP A 512 -45.34 -10.37 -18.16
C TRP A 512 -43.86 -10.80 -18.10
N VAL A 513 -43.58 -11.83 -17.29
CA VAL A 513 -42.23 -12.36 -17.07
C VAL A 513 -42.21 -13.86 -17.23
N ASP A 514 -40.99 -14.41 -17.29
CA ASP A 514 -40.75 -15.86 -17.32
C ASP A 514 -41.48 -16.55 -18.49
N GLY A 515 -41.36 -15.93 -19.66
CA GLY A 515 -42.00 -16.38 -20.90
C GLY A 515 -43.52 -16.24 -20.89
N GLY A 516 -44.07 -15.18 -20.30
CA GLY A 516 -45.51 -14.93 -20.31
C GLY A 516 -46.30 -15.71 -19.25
N ARG A 517 -45.65 -16.46 -18.36
CA ARG A 517 -46.34 -17.32 -17.39
C ARG A 517 -46.91 -16.56 -16.20
N TYR A 518 -46.28 -15.45 -15.84
CA TYR A 518 -46.61 -14.67 -14.66
C TYR A 518 -46.62 -13.19 -14.99
N TYR A 519 -47.55 -12.46 -14.38
CA TYR A 519 -47.63 -11.02 -14.48
C TYR A 519 -47.11 -10.39 -13.19
N VAL A 520 -46.24 -9.39 -13.31
CA VAL A 520 -45.82 -8.55 -12.18
C VAL A 520 -46.48 -7.18 -12.31
N GLY A 521 -47.10 -6.73 -11.23
CA GLY A 521 -47.82 -5.45 -11.17
C GLY A 521 -46.89 -4.25 -11.31
N TYR A 522 -47.45 -3.05 -11.34
CA TYR A 522 -46.67 -1.81 -11.37
C TYR A 522 -45.88 -1.56 -10.08
N ASP A 523 -46.25 -2.25 -8.99
CA ASP A 523 -45.51 -2.34 -7.74
C ASP A 523 -44.37 -3.38 -7.78
N GLY A 524 -44.24 -4.13 -8.89
CA GLY A 524 -43.25 -5.18 -9.09
C GLY A 524 -43.60 -6.52 -8.43
N VAL A 525 -44.71 -6.57 -7.69
CA VAL A 525 -45.16 -7.77 -6.99
C VAL A 525 -45.83 -8.70 -7.98
N TRP A 526 -45.55 -9.99 -7.85
CA TRP A 526 -46.23 -11.05 -8.56
C TRP A 526 -47.72 -10.98 -8.27
N GLN A 527 -48.51 -10.85 -9.32
CA GLN A 527 -49.96 -10.85 -9.21
C GLN A 527 -50.47 -12.26 -9.50
N PRO A 528 -51.44 -12.77 -8.71
CA PRO A 528 -52.19 -13.96 -9.11
C PRO A 528 -52.82 -13.72 -10.50
N LYS A 529 -53.02 -14.80 -11.26
CA LYS A 529 -53.47 -14.77 -12.67
C LYS A 529 -54.43 -13.60 -12.95
N PRO A 530 -54.10 -12.70 -13.90
CA PRO A 530 -54.98 -11.59 -14.27
C PRO A 530 -56.38 -12.08 -14.66
N ALA A 531 -57.40 -11.24 -14.48
CA ALA A 531 -58.80 -11.54 -14.80
C ALA A 531 -59.00 -12.03 -16.26
N ALA A 532 -58.09 -11.71 -17.17
CA ALA A 532 -58.04 -12.16 -18.57
C ALA A 532 -57.75 -13.66 -18.76
N GLY A 533 -57.51 -14.44 -17.69
CA GLY A 533 -57.31 -15.89 -17.77
C GLY A 533 -55.85 -16.30 -18.02
N ASN A 534 -55.62 -17.17 -19.00
CA ASN A 534 -54.30 -17.74 -19.29
C ASN A 534 -53.45 -16.77 -20.18
N PRO A 535 -52.14 -17.02 -20.36
CA PRO A 535 -51.28 -16.14 -21.15
C PRO A 535 -51.73 -15.92 -22.60
N TYR A 536 -52.46 -16.87 -23.19
CA TYR A 536 -52.94 -16.82 -24.57
C TYR A 536 -54.15 -15.89 -24.69
N SER A 537 -55.10 -15.94 -23.75
CA SER A 537 -56.26 -15.04 -23.74
C SER A 537 -55.86 -13.61 -23.40
N ALA A 538 -54.91 -13.41 -22.49
CA ALA A 538 -54.35 -12.09 -22.19
C ALA A 538 -53.59 -11.50 -23.40
N ALA A 539 -52.80 -12.30 -24.10
CA ALA A 539 -52.13 -11.85 -25.33
C ALA A 539 -53.14 -11.48 -26.43
N LEU A 540 -54.25 -12.22 -26.54
CA LEU A 540 -55.32 -11.92 -27.50
C LEU A 540 -56.04 -10.61 -27.18
N GLU A 541 -56.38 -10.37 -25.91
CA GLU A 541 -57.02 -9.11 -25.49
C GLU A 541 -56.11 -7.89 -25.75
N GLU A 542 -54.82 -8.00 -25.43
CA GLU A 542 -53.85 -6.95 -25.73
C GLU A 542 -53.70 -6.74 -27.26
N ALA A 543 -53.70 -7.83 -28.04
CA ALA A 543 -53.67 -7.77 -29.49
C ALA A 543 -54.93 -7.10 -30.07
N GLN A 544 -56.11 -7.33 -29.49
CA GLN A 544 -57.35 -6.64 -29.86
C GLN A 544 -57.24 -5.13 -29.61
N GLY A 545 -56.66 -4.74 -28.47
CA GLY A 545 -56.34 -3.33 -28.19
C GLY A 545 -55.43 -2.72 -29.25
N TYR A 546 -54.33 -3.39 -29.60
CA TYR A 546 -53.43 -2.91 -30.65
C TYR A 546 -54.06 -2.91 -32.05
N ASN A 547 -54.99 -3.83 -32.32
CA ASN A 547 -55.75 -3.85 -33.55
C ASN A 547 -56.75 -2.68 -33.65
N SER A 548 -57.33 -2.26 -32.53
CA SER A 548 -58.29 -1.15 -32.48
C SER A 548 -57.68 0.20 -32.90
N ILE A 549 -56.35 0.34 -32.75
CA ILE A 549 -55.56 1.48 -33.24
C ILE A 549 -54.91 1.20 -34.61
N HIS A 550 -55.38 0.17 -35.32
CA HIS A 550 -55.04 -0.16 -36.71
C HIS A 550 -53.56 -0.47 -36.94
N LEU A 551 -52.89 -1.18 -36.02
CA LEU A 551 -51.51 -1.59 -36.23
C LEU A 551 -51.38 -2.74 -37.25
N SER A 552 -50.20 -2.85 -37.87
CA SER A 552 -49.87 -3.98 -38.73
C SER A 552 -49.66 -5.26 -37.92
N LYS A 553 -49.85 -6.42 -38.57
CA LYS A 553 -49.61 -7.74 -37.97
C LYS A 553 -48.24 -7.84 -37.29
N LYS A 554 -47.19 -7.35 -37.96
CA LYS A 554 -45.82 -7.37 -37.46
C LYS A 554 -45.65 -6.48 -36.23
N ARG A 555 -46.26 -5.29 -36.24
CA ARG A 555 -46.17 -4.34 -35.12
C ARG A 555 -46.95 -4.84 -33.89
N ILE A 556 -48.12 -5.45 -34.08
CA ILE A 556 -48.87 -6.09 -32.99
C ILE A 556 -48.02 -7.20 -32.34
N TYR A 557 -47.41 -8.08 -33.14
CA TYR A 557 -46.54 -9.14 -32.63
C TYR A 557 -45.37 -8.59 -31.80
N GLU A 558 -44.65 -7.58 -32.31
CA GLU A 558 -43.53 -6.96 -31.60
C GLU A 558 -43.96 -6.30 -30.28
N MET A 559 -45.14 -5.66 -30.24
CA MET A 559 -45.68 -5.06 -29.03
C MET A 559 -46.05 -6.11 -27.98
N LEU A 560 -46.55 -7.27 -28.39
CA LEU A 560 -46.81 -8.39 -27.48
C LEU A 560 -45.51 -8.95 -26.89
N ILE A 561 -44.48 -9.15 -27.72
CA ILE A 561 -43.15 -9.54 -27.23
C ILE A 561 -42.59 -8.51 -26.25
N PHE A 562 -42.73 -7.22 -26.57
CA PHE A 562 -42.31 -6.14 -25.68
C PHE A 562 -43.06 -6.13 -24.34
N LYS A 563 -44.36 -6.48 -24.33
CA LYS A 563 -45.17 -6.67 -23.12
C LYS A 563 -44.79 -7.91 -22.30
N GLY A 564 -43.88 -8.74 -22.80
CA GLY A 564 -43.32 -9.89 -22.09
C GLY A 564 -43.98 -11.23 -22.42
N PHE A 565 -44.85 -11.27 -23.43
CA PHE A 565 -45.38 -12.51 -23.98
C PHE A 565 -44.29 -13.26 -24.75
N ASN A 566 -44.34 -14.59 -24.71
CA ASN A 566 -43.43 -15.42 -25.50
C ASN A 566 -43.91 -15.52 -26.96
N SER A 567 -43.04 -16.00 -27.85
CA SER A 567 -43.35 -16.13 -29.28
C SER A 567 -44.61 -16.94 -29.56
N ASP A 568 -44.84 -18.04 -28.84
CA ASP A 568 -45.98 -18.93 -29.06
C ASP A 568 -47.30 -18.24 -28.68
N THR A 569 -47.33 -17.57 -27.53
CA THR A 569 -48.48 -16.79 -27.05
C THR A 569 -48.78 -15.60 -27.95
N ALA A 570 -47.75 -14.87 -28.39
CA ALA A 570 -47.91 -13.77 -29.33
C ALA A 570 -48.42 -14.27 -30.70
N GLN A 571 -47.86 -15.39 -31.20
CA GLN A 571 -48.29 -15.96 -32.47
C GLN A 571 -49.72 -16.51 -32.40
N TYR A 572 -50.09 -17.14 -31.28
CA TYR A 572 -51.46 -17.56 -31.03
C TYR A 572 -52.41 -16.36 -31.07
N ALA A 573 -52.09 -15.27 -30.36
CA ALA A 573 -52.92 -14.06 -30.36
C ALA A 573 -53.10 -13.51 -31.77
N ILE A 574 -52.02 -13.40 -32.56
CA ILE A 574 -52.06 -12.97 -33.96
C ILE A 574 -52.94 -13.88 -34.84
N ASN A 575 -52.88 -15.20 -34.63
CA ASN A 575 -53.66 -16.17 -35.40
C ASN A 575 -55.16 -16.12 -35.05
N HIS A 576 -55.49 -15.80 -33.80
CA HIS A 576 -56.88 -15.77 -33.30
C HIS A 576 -57.50 -14.37 -33.29
N LEU A 577 -56.72 -13.32 -33.63
CA LEU A 577 -57.19 -11.94 -33.70
C LEU A 577 -58.20 -11.71 -34.83
N GLN A 578 -58.14 -12.51 -35.90
CA GLN A 578 -59.00 -12.39 -37.10
C GLN A 578 -59.08 -10.95 -37.68
N ALA A 579 -57.97 -10.20 -37.62
CA ALA A 579 -57.93 -8.82 -38.09
C ALA A 579 -57.84 -8.70 -39.62
N ASP A 580 -58.53 -7.70 -40.18
CA ASP A 580 -58.33 -7.25 -41.55
C ASP A 580 -57.18 -6.23 -41.61
N TYR A 581 -55.98 -6.72 -41.87
CA TYR A 581 -54.79 -5.88 -41.93
C TYR A 581 -54.75 -4.94 -43.15
N LYS A 582 -55.51 -5.24 -44.22
CA LYS A 582 -55.68 -4.33 -45.35
C LYS A 582 -56.56 -3.13 -44.97
N ALA A 583 -57.62 -3.37 -44.20
CA ALA A 583 -58.41 -2.30 -43.60
C ALA A 583 -57.60 -1.47 -42.59
N ASN A 584 -56.75 -2.11 -41.77
CA ASN A 584 -55.84 -1.38 -40.88
C ASN A 584 -54.85 -0.51 -41.64
N ALA A 585 -54.25 -1.02 -42.72
CA ALA A 585 -53.35 -0.24 -43.56
C ALA A 585 -54.06 0.98 -44.16
N LEU A 586 -55.30 0.81 -44.64
CA LEU A 586 -56.13 1.93 -45.13
C LEU A 586 -56.45 2.95 -44.03
N ALA A 587 -56.79 2.49 -42.82
CA ALA A 587 -57.06 3.36 -41.69
C ALA A 587 -55.81 4.16 -41.28
N GLN A 588 -54.63 3.52 -41.21
CA GLN A 588 -53.36 4.21 -40.96
C GLN A 588 -52.99 5.16 -42.09
N ALA A 589 -53.23 4.78 -43.34
CA ALA A 589 -53.03 5.66 -44.49
C ALA A 589 -53.90 6.92 -44.40
N ARG A 590 -55.16 6.79 -43.96
CA ARG A 590 -56.05 7.92 -43.65
C ARG A 590 -55.55 8.75 -42.48
N MET A 591 -54.96 8.15 -41.44
CA MET A 591 -54.35 8.89 -40.32
C MET A 591 -53.11 9.68 -40.75
N HIS A 592 -52.24 9.09 -41.59
CA HIS A 592 -51.11 9.80 -42.19
C HIS A 592 -51.52 10.94 -43.09
N LEU A 593 -52.66 10.82 -43.78
CA LEU A 593 -53.26 11.89 -44.57
C LEU A 593 -53.85 12.98 -43.67
N LYS A 594 -54.56 12.60 -42.59
CA LYS A 594 -55.25 13.53 -41.68
C LYS A 594 -54.29 14.36 -40.82
N TYR A 595 -53.20 13.75 -40.35
CA TYR A 595 -52.24 14.37 -39.44
C TYR A 595 -50.84 14.54 -40.06
N GLY A 596 -50.74 14.49 -41.40
CA GLY A 596 -49.45 14.51 -42.10
C GLY A 596 -49.53 14.64 -43.64
N THR A 597 -48.74 13.81 -44.31
CA THR A 597 -48.20 13.94 -45.68
C THR A 597 -49.23 13.76 -46.80
N SER A 598 -49.14 14.58 -47.86
CA SER A 598 -50.15 14.68 -48.93
C SER A 598 -49.90 13.79 -50.16
N SER A 599 -48.84 12.96 -50.16
CA SER A 599 -48.35 12.24 -51.33
C SER A 599 -48.52 10.72 -51.19
N LYS A 600 -48.95 10.03 -52.26
CA LYS A 600 -49.07 8.56 -52.36
C LYS A 600 -47.75 7.89 -52.02
N SER A 601 -46.65 8.37 -52.59
CA SER A 601 -45.32 7.79 -52.38
C SER A 601 -44.86 7.90 -50.92
N GLU A 602 -45.19 9.00 -50.25
CA GLU A 602 -44.79 9.21 -48.86
C GLU A 602 -45.66 8.42 -47.88
N ILE A 603 -46.97 8.32 -48.12
CA ILE A 603 -47.86 7.44 -47.36
C ILE A 603 -47.42 5.98 -47.53
N TYR A 604 -47.10 5.55 -48.76
CA TYR A 604 -46.59 4.20 -49.02
C TYR A 604 -45.29 3.92 -48.26
N ARG A 605 -44.34 4.86 -48.28
CA ARG A 605 -43.07 4.76 -47.55
C ARG A 605 -43.28 4.67 -46.04
N LYS A 606 -44.25 5.39 -45.47
CA LYS A 606 -44.56 5.31 -44.02
C LYS A 606 -45.21 3.98 -43.65
N LEU A 607 -46.19 3.53 -44.43
CA LEU A 607 -46.86 2.25 -44.22
C LEU A 607 -45.89 1.06 -44.26
N THR A 608 -45.01 1.04 -45.26
CA THR A 608 -44.00 -0.03 -45.42
C THR A 608 -42.75 0.16 -44.56
N SER A 609 -42.62 1.31 -43.88
CA SER A 609 -41.41 1.62 -43.13
C SER A 609 -41.14 0.57 -42.05
N PRO A 610 -39.90 0.03 -41.98
CA PRO A 610 -39.51 -0.88 -40.92
C PRO A 610 -39.42 -0.22 -39.54
N ASN A 611 -39.61 1.10 -39.43
CA ASN A 611 -39.57 1.83 -38.16
C ASN A 611 -40.93 2.42 -37.76
N VAL A 612 -41.83 2.60 -38.73
CA VAL A 612 -43.13 3.28 -38.53
C VAL A 612 -44.26 2.26 -38.49
N ASP A 613 -44.87 1.85 -39.60
CA ASP A 613 -46.08 1.02 -39.50
C ASP A 613 -45.86 -0.47 -39.79
N LYS A 614 -44.84 -0.82 -40.60
CA LYS A 614 -44.47 -2.21 -40.91
C LYS A 614 -45.56 -3.05 -41.61
N PHE A 615 -46.45 -2.42 -42.38
CA PHE A 615 -47.36 -3.14 -43.27
C PHE A 615 -46.58 -3.79 -44.42
N THR A 616 -47.14 -4.87 -44.96
CA THR A 616 -46.61 -5.49 -46.17
C THR A 616 -46.82 -4.58 -47.38
N GLU A 617 -46.04 -4.78 -48.44
CA GLU A 617 -46.20 -4.02 -49.68
C GLU A 617 -47.61 -4.19 -50.26
N GLU A 618 -48.19 -5.39 -50.16
CA GLU A 618 -49.56 -5.67 -50.61
C GLU A 618 -50.62 -4.88 -49.85
N GLU A 619 -50.52 -4.83 -48.51
CA GLU A 619 -51.42 -4.06 -47.65
C GLU A 619 -51.29 -2.56 -47.88
N ALA A 620 -50.05 -2.07 -48.02
CA ALA A 620 -49.78 -0.68 -48.33
C ALA A 620 -50.30 -0.29 -49.72
N ASN A 621 -50.07 -1.11 -50.74
CA ASN A 621 -50.57 -0.88 -52.10
C ASN A 621 -52.11 -0.88 -52.14
N TYR A 622 -52.75 -1.81 -51.44
CA TYR A 622 -54.21 -1.82 -51.27
C TYR A 622 -54.71 -0.51 -50.65
N ALA A 623 -54.08 -0.05 -49.58
CA ALA A 623 -54.43 1.21 -48.92
C ALA A 623 -54.29 2.43 -49.85
N ILE A 624 -53.20 2.53 -50.60
CA ILE A 624 -52.95 3.61 -51.56
C ILE A 624 -53.98 3.61 -52.70
N GLN A 625 -54.31 2.44 -53.25
CA GLN A 625 -55.32 2.30 -54.31
C GLN A 625 -56.70 2.75 -53.82
N LYS A 626 -57.07 2.40 -52.57
CA LYS A 626 -58.37 2.76 -51.98
C LYS A 626 -58.47 4.21 -51.50
N LEU A 627 -57.36 4.93 -51.34
CA LEU A 627 -57.36 6.36 -51.01
C LEU A 627 -57.73 7.26 -52.20
N ASN A 628 -57.73 6.74 -53.43
CA ASN A 628 -58.12 7.44 -54.66
C ASN A 628 -57.48 8.84 -54.83
N LEU A 629 -56.22 8.97 -54.43
CA LEU A 629 -55.43 10.19 -54.61
C LEU A 629 -55.09 10.37 -56.11
N PRO A 630 -54.81 11.59 -56.62
CA PRO A 630 -54.37 11.82 -58.01
C PRO A 630 -53.05 11.10 -58.35
N SER A 631 -52.77 10.84 -59.63
CA SER A 631 -51.50 10.25 -60.08
C SER A 631 -50.33 11.20 -59.86
N GLU A 632 -49.31 10.77 -59.12
CA GLU A 632 -48.10 11.56 -58.91
C GLU A 632 -47.24 11.58 -60.17
N GLY A 633 -47.09 12.76 -60.77
CA GLY A 633 -46.40 12.91 -62.06
C GLY A 633 -46.01 14.36 -62.35
N SER A 634 -45.18 14.97 -61.52
CA SER A 634 -44.12 15.90 -61.94
C SER A 634 -43.22 16.16 -60.74
N TYR A 635 -41.92 15.92 -60.88
CA TYR A 635 -40.96 16.34 -59.86
C TYR A 635 -41.05 17.85 -59.69
N PRO A 636 -41.32 18.39 -58.49
CA PRO A 636 -41.37 19.83 -58.30
C PRO A 636 -39.96 20.39 -58.41
N ARG A 637 -39.61 20.95 -59.57
CA ARG A 637 -38.34 21.65 -59.77
C ARG A 637 -38.45 23.05 -59.17
N ASN A 638 -37.42 23.46 -58.44
CA ASN A 638 -37.37 24.76 -57.76
C ASN A 638 -38.56 25.01 -56.83
N LYS A 639 -38.99 23.98 -56.10
CA LYS A 639 -40.16 24.08 -55.22
C LYS A 639 -39.99 23.24 -53.97
N TRP A 640 -40.64 23.69 -52.91
CA TRP A 640 -40.78 22.96 -51.66
C TRP A 640 -41.75 21.78 -51.82
N VAL A 641 -41.37 20.64 -51.26
CA VAL A 641 -42.19 19.43 -51.11
C VAL A 641 -42.14 19.02 -49.65
N GLY A 642 -43.19 19.34 -48.90
CA GLY A 642 -43.16 19.27 -47.45
C GLY A 642 -42.06 20.17 -46.89
N ALA A 643 -41.20 19.63 -46.03
CA ALA A 643 -40.06 20.35 -45.46
C ALA A 643 -38.77 20.25 -46.30
N TYR A 644 -38.82 19.70 -47.51
CA TYR A 644 -37.64 19.46 -48.35
C TYR A 644 -37.68 20.31 -49.62
N TYR A 645 -36.55 20.89 -50.00
CA TYR A 645 -36.43 21.69 -51.22
C TYR A 645 -35.75 20.90 -52.34
N TYR A 646 -36.37 20.88 -53.52
CA TYR A 646 -35.84 20.21 -54.71
C TYR A 646 -35.34 21.25 -55.72
N LYS A 647 -34.08 21.11 -56.11
CA LYS A 647 -33.39 22.01 -57.04
C LYS A 647 -33.86 21.80 -58.48
N SER A 648 -33.39 22.65 -59.39
CA SER A 648 -33.75 22.61 -60.82
C SER A 648 -33.40 21.27 -61.49
N ASP A 649 -32.34 20.61 -61.02
CA ASP A 649 -31.92 19.28 -61.46
C ASP A 649 -32.74 18.13 -60.85
N GLY A 650 -33.73 18.44 -60.01
CA GLY A 650 -34.58 17.46 -59.33
C GLY A 650 -33.90 16.80 -58.12
N LYS A 651 -32.68 17.21 -57.75
CA LYS A 651 -32.01 16.72 -56.54
C LYS A 651 -32.42 17.54 -55.32
N MET A 652 -32.50 16.86 -54.19
CA MET A 652 -32.79 17.49 -52.90
C MET A 652 -31.61 18.36 -52.45
N ALA A 653 -31.89 19.60 -52.10
CA ALA A 653 -30.90 20.53 -51.56
C ALA A 653 -30.46 20.08 -50.15
N LYS A 654 -29.18 20.25 -49.81
CA LYS A 654 -28.62 19.87 -48.50
C LYS A 654 -27.53 20.84 -48.05
N ASN A 655 -27.57 21.26 -46.78
CA ASN A 655 -26.63 22.20 -46.16
C ASN A 655 -26.43 23.51 -46.95
N GLU A 656 -27.48 23.98 -47.63
CA GLU A 656 -27.39 25.13 -48.52
C GLU A 656 -28.60 26.05 -48.36
N TRP A 657 -28.41 27.29 -48.77
CA TRP A 657 -29.49 28.26 -48.90
C TRP A 657 -30.28 27.99 -50.18
N VAL A 658 -31.61 28.02 -50.08
CA VAL A 658 -32.53 27.73 -51.18
C VAL A 658 -33.52 28.86 -51.38
N ASP A 659 -34.25 28.81 -52.49
CA ASP A 659 -35.33 29.76 -52.81
C ASP A 659 -34.87 31.23 -52.72
N GLY A 660 -33.80 31.54 -53.45
CA GLY A 660 -33.21 32.88 -53.53
C GLY A 660 -32.46 33.34 -52.29
N GLY A 661 -32.03 32.41 -51.43
CA GLY A 661 -31.31 32.76 -50.19
C GLY A 661 -32.22 32.98 -48.98
N ARG A 662 -33.53 32.72 -49.12
CA ARG A 662 -34.53 33.01 -48.08
C ARG A 662 -34.65 31.93 -47.03
N TYR A 663 -34.29 30.68 -47.34
CA TYR A 663 -34.46 29.55 -46.44
C TYR A 663 -33.21 28.67 -46.44
N TYR A 664 -32.89 28.05 -45.31
CA TYR A 664 -31.75 27.13 -45.20
C TYR A 664 -32.23 25.69 -44.99
N VAL A 665 -31.60 24.72 -45.66
CA VAL A 665 -31.85 23.29 -45.46
C VAL A 665 -30.65 22.59 -44.81
N ASP A 666 -30.91 21.66 -43.89
CA ASP A 666 -29.86 20.93 -43.18
C ASP A 666 -29.27 19.77 -44.01
N SER A 667 -28.45 18.94 -43.38
CA SER A 667 -27.75 17.81 -44.02
C SER A 667 -28.69 16.70 -44.50
N GLU A 668 -29.89 16.63 -43.93
CA GLU A 668 -30.94 15.72 -44.36
C GLU A 668 -31.82 16.35 -45.46
N GLY A 669 -31.58 17.62 -45.77
CA GLY A 669 -32.30 18.41 -46.77
C GLY A 669 -33.58 19.05 -46.23
N LYS A 670 -33.74 19.07 -44.91
CA LYS A 670 -34.94 19.54 -44.23
C LYS A 670 -34.83 21.03 -43.91
N MET A 671 -35.94 21.77 -44.04
CA MET A 671 -36.00 23.18 -43.70
C MET A 671 -35.62 23.41 -42.23
N VAL A 672 -34.66 24.30 -42.04
CA VAL A 672 -34.19 24.70 -40.73
C VAL A 672 -35.07 25.85 -40.21
N MET A 673 -35.52 25.75 -38.95
CA MET A 673 -36.36 26.75 -38.29
C MET A 673 -35.84 27.05 -36.89
N GLY A 674 -35.91 28.32 -36.47
CA GLY A 674 -35.67 28.77 -35.10
C GLY A 674 -34.26 28.54 -34.56
N LYS A 675 -33.25 28.44 -35.43
CA LYS A 675 -31.84 28.20 -35.05
C LYS A 675 -30.88 28.96 -35.96
N TRP A 676 -29.65 29.13 -35.48
CA TRP A 676 -28.57 29.70 -36.27
C TRP A 676 -28.04 28.67 -37.26
N VAL A 677 -27.62 29.14 -38.43
CA VAL A 677 -27.10 28.29 -39.52
C VAL A 677 -25.76 28.82 -40.01
N ASP A 678 -25.08 28.00 -40.80
CA ASP A 678 -23.81 28.37 -41.44
C ASP A 678 -22.74 28.84 -40.44
N GLY A 679 -22.60 28.07 -39.36
CA GLY A 679 -21.64 28.33 -38.29
C GLY A 679 -21.97 29.55 -37.43
N GLY A 680 -23.25 29.90 -37.27
CA GLY A 680 -23.69 31.02 -36.44
C GLY A 680 -23.82 32.35 -37.18
N ARG A 681 -23.61 32.39 -38.49
CA ARG A 681 -23.57 33.65 -39.27
C ARG A 681 -24.95 34.22 -39.58
N TYR A 682 -25.96 33.37 -39.65
CA TYR A 682 -27.31 33.75 -40.03
C TYR A 682 -28.32 33.06 -39.12
N TYR A 683 -29.37 33.79 -38.73
CA TYR A 683 -30.50 33.24 -38.00
C TYR A 683 -31.68 33.01 -38.95
N VAL A 684 -32.29 31.83 -38.87
CA VAL A 684 -33.58 31.58 -39.53
C VAL A 684 -34.68 31.54 -38.48
N GLY A 685 -35.75 32.28 -38.73
CA GLY A 685 -36.90 32.40 -37.84
C GLY A 685 -37.65 31.08 -37.67
N TYR A 686 -38.65 31.08 -36.80
CA TYR A 686 -39.53 29.92 -36.62
C TYR A 686 -40.40 29.63 -37.86
N ASP A 687 -40.52 30.60 -38.76
CA ASP A 687 -41.10 30.50 -40.10
C ASP A 687 -40.12 29.91 -41.13
N GLY A 688 -38.87 29.64 -40.75
CA GLY A 688 -37.81 29.13 -41.62
C GLY A 688 -37.14 30.19 -42.50
N VAL A 689 -37.65 31.42 -42.47
CA VAL A 689 -37.16 32.52 -43.30
C VAL A 689 -35.91 33.11 -42.66
N TRP A 690 -34.91 33.44 -43.49
CA TRP A 690 -33.76 34.23 -43.10
C TRP A 690 -34.21 35.55 -42.51
N GLN A 691 -33.83 35.79 -41.26
CA GLN A 691 -34.13 37.04 -40.60
C GLN A 691 -32.95 38.00 -40.82
N PRO A 692 -33.19 39.25 -41.26
CA PRO A 692 -32.15 40.26 -41.25
C PRO A 692 -31.63 40.39 -39.81
N LYS A 693 -30.31 40.55 -39.66
CA LYS A 693 -29.58 40.50 -38.37
C LYS A 693 -30.46 40.96 -37.19
N PRO A 694 -30.68 40.10 -36.16
CA PRO A 694 -31.20 40.57 -34.89
C PRO A 694 -30.33 41.75 -34.42
N THR A 695 -30.92 42.70 -33.71
CA THR A 695 -30.26 43.93 -33.21
C THR A 695 -29.00 43.70 -32.37
N ASP A 696 -28.67 42.43 -32.06
CA ASP A 696 -27.59 41.99 -31.17
C ASP A 696 -26.35 41.47 -31.91
N GLY A 697 -25.76 42.34 -32.72
CA GLY A 697 -24.33 42.28 -33.06
C GLY A 697 -23.83 41.02 -33.76
N ASN A 698 -22.51 40.82 -33.71
CA ASN A 698 -21.81 39.73 -34.39
C ASN A 698 -22.18 38.34 -33.77
N PRO A 699 -21.82 37.20 -34.39
CA PRO A 699 -22.15 35.88 -33.85
C PRO A 699 -21.65 35.60 -32.42
N TYR A 700 -20.66 36.36 -31.93
CA TYR A 700 -20.14 36.24 -30.58
C TYR A 700 -21.04 36.91 -29.53
N SER A 701 -21.66 38.06 -29.84
CA SER A 701 -22.62 38.72 -28.95
C SER A 701 -23.92 37.92 -28.84
N ALA A 702 -24.43 37.41 -29.96
CA ALA A 702 -25.62 36.57 -29.97
C ALA A 702 -25.43 35.26 -29.17
N ALA A 703 -24.26 34.61 -29.30
CA ALA A 703 -23.94 33.43 -28.51
C ALA A 703 -23.84 33.74 -27.01
N LEU A 704 -23.32 34.92 -26.64
CA LEU A 704 -23.21 35.36 -25.25
C LEU A 704 -24.59 35.62 -24.63
N GLU A 705 -25.49 36.27 -25.34
CA GLU A 705 -26.86 36.53 -24.88
C GLU A 705 -27.64 35.22 -24.66
N GLU A 706 -27.57 34.29 -25.61
CA GLU A 706 -28.18 32.96 -25.46
C GLU A 706 -27.58 32.21 -24.26
N ALA A 707 -26.26 32.33 -24.05
CA ALA A 707 -25.57 31.77 -22.88
C ALA A 707 -26.04 32.39 -21.56
N GLN A 708 -26.32 33.70 -21.53
CA GLN A 708 -26.92 34.39 -20.38
C GLN A 708 -28.33 33.85 -20.09
N GLY A 709 -29.13 33.61 -21.13
CA GLY A 709 -30.43 32.93 -21.01
C GLY A 709 -30.29 31.55 -20.37
N TYR A 710 -29.37 30.71 -20.84
CA TYR A 710 -29.12 29.40 -20.25
C TYR A 710 -28.55 29.46 -18.82
N ASN A 711 -27.78 30.50 -18.51
CA ASN A 711 -27.29 30.74 -17.16
C ASN A 711 -28.44 31.10 -16.20
N SER A 712 -29.43 31.87 -16.66
CA SER A 712 -30.59 32.27 -15.85
C SER A 712 -31.44 31.09 -15.37
N ILE A 713 -31.46 29.98 -16.13
CA ILE A 713 -32.12 28.72 -15.74
C ILE A 713 -31.17 27.73 -15.03
N HIS A 714 -30.01 28.22 -14.61
CA HIS A 714 -29.01 27.57 -13.77
C HIS A 714 -28.41 26.29 -14.38
N LEU A 715 -28.01 26.34 -15.65
CA LEU A 715 -27.30 25.22 -16.30
C LEU A 715 -25.80 25.20 -15.92
N SER A 716 -25.20 24.01 -16.05
CA SER A 716 -23.75 23.84 -15.88
C SER A 716 -22.99 24.39 -17.09
N LYS A 717 -21.74 24.81 -16.88
CA LYS A 717 -20.84 25.31 -17.93
C LYS A 717 -20.84 24.42 -19.19
N LYS A 718 -20.71 23.11 -18.98
CA LYS A 718 -20.71 22.11 -20.07
C LYS A 718 -22.04 22.04 -20.79
N ARG A 719 -23.16 22.10 -20.05
CA ARG A 719 -24.49 22.06 -20.66
C ARG A 719 -24.79 23.33 -21.46
N ILE A 720 -24.39 24.51 -20.98
CA ILE A 720 -24.53 25.77 -21.73
C ILE A 720 -23.78 25.68 -23.06
N TYR A 721 -22.53 25.21 -23.05
CA TYR A 721 -21.74 25.03 -24.27
C TYR A 721 -22.45 24.11 -25.28
N GLU A 722 -22.93 22.95 -24.84
CA GLU A 722 -23.65 22.01 -25.71
C GLU A 722 -24.96 22.59 -26.28
N MET A 723 -25.68 23.40 -25.49
CA MET A 723 -26.90 24.05 -25.95
C MET A 723 -26.60 25.10 -27.03
N LEU A 724 -25.49 25.82 -26.93
CA LEU A 724 -25.04 26.76 -27.96
C LEU A 724 -24.69 26.03 -29.27
N ILE A 725 -23.95 24.92 -29.19
CA ILE A 725 -23.68 24.08 -30.36
C ILE A 725 -24.99 23.56 -30.98
N PHE A 726 -25.93 23.11 -30.15
CA PHE A 726 -27.24 22.65 -30.61
C PHE A 726 -28.05 23.77 -31.28
N LYS A 727 -27.94 25.01 -30.81
CA LYS A 727 -28.54 26.21 -31.40
C LYS A 727 -27.90 26.64 -32.72
N GLY A 728 -26.81 25.98 -33.14
CA GLY A 728 -26.16 26.20 -34.44
C GLY A 728 -24.96 27.15 -34.39
N PHE A 729 -24.49 27.53 -33.20
CA PHE A 729 -23.23 28.24 -33.04
C PHE A 729 -22.05 27.29 -33.27
N ASN A 730 -20.98 27.81 -33.86
CA ASN A 730 -19.74 27.03 -34.03
C ASN A 730 -18.97 26.94 -32.69
N SER A 731 -17.94 26.09 -32.65
CA SER A 731 -17.15 25.87 -31.44
C SER A 731 -16.49 27.14 -30.90
N ASP A 732 -15.96 28.00 -31.76
CA ASP A 732 -15.23 29.21 -31.37
C ASP A 732 -16.17 30.26 -30.74
N THR A 733 -17.33 30.47 -31.33
CA THR A 733 -18.37 31.38 -30.83
C THR A 733 -18.99 30.90 -29.53
N ALA A 734 -19.28 29.59 -29.42
CA ALA A 734 -19.76 29.00 -28.18
C ALA A 734 -18.72 29.10 -27.06
N GLN A 735 -17.44 28.86 -27.37
CA GLN A 735 -16.36 28.96 -26.39
C GLN A 735 -16.12 30.40 -25.94
N TYR A 736 -16.18 31.36 -26.87
CA TYR A 736 -16.15 32.78 -26.54
C TYR A 736 -17.27 33.15 -25.57
N ALA A 737 -18.52 32.75 -25.85
CA ALA A 737 -19.67 33.03 -24.98
C ALA A 737 -19.44 32.47 -23.57
N ILE A 738 -18.97 31.22 -23.44
CA ILE A 738 -18.64 30.60 -22.15
C ILE A 738 -17.54 31.37 -21.40
N ASN A 739 -16.54 31.90 -22.11
CA ASN A 739 -15.45 32.66 -21.51
C ASN A 739 -15.90 34.05 -21.03
N HIS A 740 -16.88 34.67 -21.69
CA HIS A 740 -17.37 36.01 -21.40
C HIS A 740 -18.63 36.05 -20.52
N LEU A 741 -19.27 34.89 -20.27
CA LEU A 741 -20.49 34.78 -19.45
C LEU A 741 -20.27 35.13 -17.96
N GLN A 742 -19.06 34.96 -17.42
CA GLN A 742 -18.71 35.26 -16.02
C GLN A 742 -19.70 34.66 -14.98
N ALA A 743 -20.19 33.43 -15.23
CA ALA A 743 -21.16 32.77 -14.36
C ALA A 743 -20.54 32.08 -13.13
N ASP A 744 -21.24 32.16 -12.00
CA ASP A 744 -20.96 31.33 -10.83
C ASP A 744 -21.67 29.97 -10.94
N TYR A 745 -20.94 28.99 -11.47
CA TYR A 745 -21.47 27.64 -11.68
C TYR A 745 -21.72 26.86 -10.38
N LYS A 746 -21.09 27.25 -9.26
CA LYS A 746 -21.39 26.68 -7.93
C LYS A 746 -22.74 27.18 -7.43
N ALA A 747 -23.02 28.47 -7.62
CA ALA A 747 -24.34 29.04 -7.33
C ALA A 747 -25.42 28.41 -8.23
N ASN A 748 -25.15 28.19 -9.52
CA ASN A 748 -26.08 27.50 -10.41
C ASN A 748 -26.38 26.06 -9.93
N ALA A 749 -25.35 25.31 -9.53
CA ALA A 749 -25.54 23.96 -9.00
C ALA A 749 -26.43 23.95 -7.76
N LEU A 750 -26.23 24.91 -6.84
CA LEU A 750 -27.06 25.07 -5.64
C LEU A 750 -28.51 25.45 -5.98
N ALA A 751 -28.72 26.39 -6.90
CA ALA A 751 -30.05 26.78 -7.35
C ALA A 751 -30.78 25.59 -8.01
N LYS A 752 -30.07 24.79 -8.82
CA LYS A 752 -30.64 23.59 -9.45
C LYS A 752 -30.95 22.49 -8.44
N ALA A 753 -30.09 22.30 -7.43
CA ALA A 753 -30.34 21.40 -6.31
C ALA A 753 -31.61 21.78 -5.54
N ARG A 754 -31.82 23.09 -5.29
CA ARG A 754 -33.05 23.61 -4.66
C ARG A 754 -34.29 23.36 -5.53
N GLN A 755 -34.18 23.54 -6.85
CA GLN A 755 -35.27 23.21 -7.77
C GLN A 755 -35.62 21.72 -7.72
N TYR A 756 -34.63 20.81 -7.78
CA TYR A 756 -34.89 19.37 -7.69
C TYR A 756 -35.56 18.96 -6.38
N ARG A 757 -35.16 19.59 -5.27
CA ARG A 757 -35.82 19.40 -3.96
C ARG A 757 -37.28 19.86 -3.98
N LYS A 758 -37.59 20.99 -4.63
CA LYS A 758 -38.96 21.53 -4.68
C LYS A 758 -39.93 20.66 -5.47
N TYR A 759 -39.47 20.06 -6.58
CA TYR A 759 -40.32 19.26 -7.46
C TYR A 759 -40.32 17.76 -7.12
N SER A 760 -39.53 17.33 -6.13
CA SER A 760 -39.48 15.92 -5.73
C SER A 760 -38.94 15.73 -4.31
N ASN A 761 -39.59 14.88 -3.51
CA ASN A 761 -39.11 14.48 -2.17
C ASN A 761 -37.91 13.54 -2.27
N VAL A 762 -36.78 14.04 -2.77
CA VAL A 762 -35.58 13.26 -3.07
C VAL A 762 -34.43 13.55 -2.11
N SER A 763 -33.65 12.51 -1.82
CA SER A 763 -32.49 12.60 -0.94
C SER A 763 -31.38 13.47 -1.54
N LYS A 764 -30.53 14.04 -0.68
CA LYS A 764 -29.32 14.78 -1.09
C LYS A 764 -28.44 13.95 -2.04
N THR A 765 -28.35 12.63 -1.86
CA THR A 765 -27.64 11.70 -2.76
C THR A 765 -28.25 11.66 -4.16
N LYS A 766 -29.58 11.55 -4.27
CA LYS A 766 -30.24 11.50 -5.57
C LYS A 766 -30.15 12.85 -6.30
N ILE A 767 -30.17 13.96 -5.56
CA ILE A 767 -29.92 15.30 -6.12
C ILE A 767 -28.49 15.40 -6.66
N TYR A 768 -27.49 14.87 -5.94
CA TYR A 768 -26.11 14.82 -6.41
C TYR A 768 -25.97 14.03 -7.73
N ASP A 769 -26.61 12.87 -7.82
CA ASP A 769 -26.61 12.04 -9.03
C ASP A 769 -27.26 12.78 -10.21
N TRP A 770 -28.33 13.55 -9.97
CA TRP A 770 -28.99 14.35 -10.99
C TRP A 770 -28.16 15.54 -11.45
N LEU A 771 -27.44 16.20 -10.54
CA LEU A 771 -26.54 17.30 -10.89
C LEU A 771 -25.35 16.80 -11.72
N THR A 772 -24.80 15.64 -11.39
CA THR A 772 -23.63 15.07 -12.08
C THR A 772 -24.00 14.22 -13.29
N ASN A 773 -25.30 13.99 -13.53
CA ASN A 773 -25.78 13.12 -14.60
C ASN A 773 -25.21 13.56 -15.98
N PRO A 774 -24.58 12.63 -16.73
CA PRO A 774 -23.90 12.93 -17.99
C PRO A 774 -24.86 13.25 -19.15
N TRP A 775 -26.17 13.18 -18.97
CA TRP A 775 -27.16 13.57 -19.98
C TRP A 775 -27.72 14.96 -19.73
N ASN A 776 -28.02 15.29 -18.46
CA ASN A 776 -28.85 16.46 -18.13
C ASN A 776 -28.10 17.49 -17.26
N GLY A 777 -27.60 17.09 -16.09
CA GLY A 777 -27.02 18.01 -15.11
C GLY A 777 -25.62 18.50 -15.49
N LYS A 778 -24.70 17.58 -15.79
CA LYS A 778 -23.31 17.85 -16.24
C LYS A 778 -22.52 18.84 -15.37
N PHE A 779 -22.89 19.04 -14.11
CA PHE A 779 -22.08 19.78 -13.15
C PHE A 779 -20.83 18.96 -12.79
N THR A 780 -19.74 19.66 -12.49
CA THR A 780 -18.54 19.02 -11.94
C THR A 780 -18.84 18.43 -10.57
N LYS A 781 -18.02 17.46 -10.13
CA LYS A 781 -18.19 16.84 -8.80
C LYS A 781 -18.04 17.90 -7.71
N GLU A 782 -17.14 18.86 -7.91
CA GLU A 782 -16.87 19.97 -7.00
C GLU A 782 -18.08 20.89 -6.85
N GLU A 783 -18.72 21.29 -7.96
CA GLU A 783 -19.94 22.11 -7.95
C GLU A 783 -21.13 21.36 -7.34
N ALA A 784 -21.31 20.09 -7.67
CA ALA A 784 -22.38 19.27 -7.11
C ALA A 784 -22.18 19.04 -5.60
N ASN A 785 -20.94 18.78 -5.15
CA ASN A 785 -20.63 18.66 -3.72
C ASN A 785 -20.88 19.96 -2.98
N TYR A 786 -20.46 21.10 -3.55
CA TYR A 786 -20.76 22.41 -2.99
C TYR A 786 -22.26 22.62 -2.85
N ALA A 787 -23.04 22.30 -3.89
CA ALA A 787 -24.49 22.42 -3.88
C ALA A 787 -25.12 21.59 -2.77
N ILE A 788 -24.71 20.33 -2.59
CA ILE A 788 -25.24 19.44 -1.54
C ILE A 788 -24.90 19.92 -0.13
N GLN A 789 -23.67 20.41 0.09
CA GLN A 789 -23.24 20.95 1.39
C GLN A 789 -24.05 22.18 1.81
N HIS A 790 -24.43 23.02 0.84
CA HIS A 790 -25.18 24.26 1.07
C HIS A 790 -26.69 24.09 0.85
N LEU A 791 -27.14 22.86 0.55
CA LEU A 791 -28.55 22.51 0.49
C LEU A 791 -29.03 22.31 1.93
N GLY A 792 -29.49 23.40 2.56
CA GLY A 792 -30.12 23.39 3.89
C GLY A 792 -31.22 22.32 3.97
N ASP A 793 -31.41 21.73 5.15
CA ASP A 793 -32.03 20.41 5.33
C ASP A 793 -33.38 20.18 4.67
#